data_AF-A0A848X129-F1
#
_entry.id   AF-A0A848X129-F1
#
_cell.length_a   1.000
_cell.length_b   1.000
_cell.length_c   1.000
_cell.angle_alpha   90.00
_cell.angle_beta   90.00
_cell.angle_gamma   90.00
#
_symmetry.space_group_name_H-M   'P 1'
#
loop_
_entity.id
_entity.type
_entity.pdbx_description
1 polymer ?
#
loop_
_entity_poly.entity_id
_entity_poly.type
_entity_poly.pdbx_seq_one_letter_code
_entity_poly.pdbx_strand_id
1 'polypeptide(L)'
;MKPVASWDFDLTDEGPRPPEFPRFSPNNKAARFDGAGSKIVVPDEGEKSRFDFTNGDAITIEAWVNPASEKNATALYIIGKGRTHAPGFDRENQNWALRLATSSGSAKLSFLFAAAPEPGDDHWARWTSTLSFAMKPEWHHIAITYQFGKPETMRGWIDGVPTEGTWDLGGPMKDPPVVDDDAVWIGSSMGGNPGSSLDGWIDAVAIYRELATDKFMAGRFERKGGPRVKGVPLKAPDVGDLDPAEVRITFHENEDPATETARWVGDSMILPRIPLRYDDWGIRTGWKSPLLIRMASDVQLPPGKHEFLLRARAESRLWVDGKLVLKTDPITYVPPNGEEPVTPVREAPAPGVRVAGYHQQEELGEFEIASSEPVRVVLDMVVGGPKARVETGEVGVAVRRDGGELFHVLTPVDREDPLALTDAAVETELAKIEARLAAFDNQNRRAAVATQDAFWKKRHDLARNWVTKNPAAKVPDAAEHPVDAFLQAKADRALAASSGENAANAARFHDEVLPILSENCFRCHGEKDKGDLKLDSREDALKAIVPGDAEASDLIARIVTDDEDDRMPPTDEGLDPAQIKKLRDWIESGAKWPARPVSPDEVATPNLVSDTAFLRRAWLDTLGIPPSETEAAAFLSDTDPDKRGKMIQRLLNDERSADHLVSEWLDLLAENPTLLNQSQGSTGPFRFFLHDSLRDAKPIDRMVTELILMRGGQHEGGSAGFAMAAENDAPFAAKGHIVASAFLGIELQCARCHDSPYHDTTQRDLFSLAAMLQRKPATAPASSQVPIEFFADKTGDTLIQVTLKPGEVVAPEWPFADITGAADGPEIDRLMREPGDHRERLAALITSQENQRFAQVIVNRLWRRLMGAGFVEPAHDWEGARSSHPDLLDWLAKEFVSNGYDLRHVAKLIMTSEAYQREAVGQNLVASHERRFFLAPDRRRLSAEQVVDSLYASSGVKMDIGELTFVYDGRRQLGNRLTLGNPSRAWMLASLNNERDRPSLALPRARAITDVLEAFGWTGSRQMPVVKRETDPNVLQPGILSNGVLVQSLSRAAIDSELAQLAVDAESAESLVDVLFLRILTRPPNPDERARFTKALATGFDQRLVPESEIVRPEPLSKLPQVTWFNHGRHKANEIQIENARRVRKGPPPDPRLAKEWRETYEDVVWGLFNHHEFVWMP
;
A
#
# COMPACT_ATOMS: atom_id res chain seq x y z
N MET A 1 26.50 23.31 54.79
CA MET A 1 25.48 24.37 54.59
C MET A 1 24.50 24.28 55.75
N LYS A 2 24.10 25.42 56.32
CA LYS A 2 23.08 25.50 57.39
C LYS A 2 21.79 26.09 56.81
N PRO A 3 20.62 25.47 56.97
CA PRO A 3 19.39 25.99 56.39
C PRO A 3 18.98 27.31 57.08
N VAL A 4 18.44 28.24 56.29
CA VAL A 4 17.75 29.44 56.81
C VAL A 4 16.33 29.12 57.24
N ALA A 5 15.74 28.06 56.67
CA ALA A 5 14.51 27.45 57.13
C ALA A 5 14.51 25.95 56.76
N SER A 6 13.98 25.11 57.64
CA SER A 6 13.77 23.69 57.38
C SER A 6 12.49 23.20 58.04
N TRP A 7 11.78 22.31 57.38
CA TRP A 7 10.54 21.69 57.85
C TRP A 7 10.65 20.18 57.69
N ASP A 8 10.69 19.50 58.84
CA ASP A 8 10.43 18.07 58.96
C ASP A 8 8.99 17.93 59.48
N PHE A 9 8.16 17.13 58.80
CA PHE A 9 6.73 17.10 59.14
C PHE A 9 6.41 15.94 60.09
N ASP A 10 6.07 16.25 61.33
CA ASP A 10 5.57 15.25 62.31
C ASP A 10 4.05 15.07 62.16
N LEU A 11 3.62 14.56 60.99
CA LEU A 11 2.22 14.34 60.61
C LEU A 11 1.88 12.83 60.53
N THR A 12 0.65 12.48 60.14
CA THR A 12 0.14 11.10 60.28
C THR A 12 0.80 10.08 59.36
N ASP A 13 1.21 10.49 58.16
CA ASP A 13 1.57 9.59 57.06
C ASP A 13 3.07 9.25 57.05
N GLU A 14 3.42 8.10 56.48
CA GLU A 14 4.79 7.56 56.53
C GLU A 14 5.72 8.29 55.55
N GLY A 15 6.81 8.84 56.08
CA GLY A 15 7.88 9.47 55.28
C GLY A 15 8.90 8.46 54.73
N PRO A 16 9.95 8.92 54.04
CA PRO A 16 11.10 8.09 53.68
C PRO A 16 11.67 7.42 54.95
N ARG A 17 11.90 6.10 54.94
CA ARG A 17 12.37 5.35 56.11
C ARG A 17 13.13 4.06 55.75
N PRO A 18 13.85 3.43 56.69
CA PRO A 18 14.50 2.13 56.48
C PRO A 18 13.47 1.01 56.17
N PRO A 19 13.87 -0.06 55.45
CA PRO A 19 15.23 -0.35 54.98
C PRO A 19 15.60 0.35 53.67
N GLU A 20 14.65 1.01 53.00
CA GLU A 20 14.89 1.62 51.70
C GLU A 20 15.73 2.89 51.79
N PHE A 21 15.46 3.76 52.78
CA PHE A 21 16.21 4.99 53.04
C PHE A 21 16.88 4.92 54.43
N PRO A 22 18.11 4.37 54.54
CA PRO A 22 18.74 4.06 55.82
C PRO A 22 19.09 5.29 56.69
N ARG A 23 19.10 6.50 56.13
CA ARG A 23 19.41 7.73 56.87
C ARG A 23 18.25 8.34 57.64
N PHE A 24 17.03 7.89 57.36
CA PHE A 24 15.85 8.38 58.06
C PHE A 24 15.56 7.55 59.31
N SER A 25 14.85 8.16 60.26
CA SER A 25 14.33 7.45 61.42
C SER A 25 13.30 6.38 60.99
N PRO A 26 13.23 5.21 61.65
CA PRO A 26 12.16 4.23 61.42
C PRO A 26 10.74 4.79 61.57
N ASN A 27 10.60 5.86 62.36
CA ASN A 27 9.32 6.53 62.64
C ASN A 27 9.15 7.83 61.84
N ASN A 28 9.92 8.05 60.78
CA ASN A 28 9.84 9.29 60.00
C ASN A 28 8.44 9.50 59.39
N LYS A 29 7.98 10.75 59.38
CA LYS A 29 6.62 11.17 58.99
C LYS A 29 6.68 12.20 57.87
N ALA A 30 5.59 12.33 57.12
CA ALA A 30 5.49 13.25 55.98
C ALA A 30 4.12 13.96 55.91
N ALA A 31 4.09 15.11 55.24
CA ALA A 31 2.87 15.86 54.97
C ALA A 31 2.17 15.35 53.71
N ARG A 32 0.87 14.99 53.81
CA ARG A 32 0.00 14.61 52.68
C ARG A 32 -0.74 15.84 52.12
N PHE A 33 -0.79 15.96 50.81
CA PHE A 33 -1.49 17.01 50.07
C PHE A 33 -2.47 16.42 49.05
N ASP A 34 -3.73 16.82 49.08
CA ASP A 34 -4.84 16.26 48.28
C ASP A 34 -4.87 16.67 46.79
N GLY A 35 -3.95 17.52 46.32
CA GLY A 35 -3.96 18.06 44.97
C GLY A 35 -5.14 19.00 44.66
N ALA A 36 -5.87 19.45 45.67
CA ALA A 36 -7.04 20.32 45.60
C ALA A 36 -6.87 21.58 46.47
N GLY A 37 -5.66 22.14 46.50
CA GLY A 37 -5.36 23.40 47.20
C GLY A 37 -4.99 23.27 48.67
N SER A 38 -4.87 22.04 49.21
CA SER A 38 -4.23 21.81 50.51
C SER A 38 -2.78 22.32 50.50
N LYS A 39 -2.39 22.92 51.62
CA LYS A 39 -1.13 23.66 51.73
C LYS A 39 -0.73 23.84 53.18
N ILE A 40 0.57 24.01 53.41
CA ILE A 40 1.10 24.55 54.65
C ILE A 40 1.48 26.00 54.38
N VAL A 41 0.94 26.91 55.19
CA VAL A 41 1.20 28.35 55.07
C VAL A 41 2.27 28.73 56.10
N VAL A 42 3.39 29.25 55.61
CA VAL A 42 4.45 29.82 56.42
C VAL A 42 4.34 31.35 56.28
N PRO A 43 4.00 32.07 57.37
CA PRO A 43 3.95 33.52 57.34
C PRO A 43 5.31 34.11 56.98
N ASP A 44 5.30 35.18 56.20
CA ASP A 44 6.50 35.98 55.99
C ASP A 44 6.80 36.89 57.21
N GLU A 45 8.06 37.23 57.43
CA GLU A 45 8.52 37.99 58.60
C GLU A 45 8.45 39.52 58.36
N GLY A 46 8.06 39.95 57.16
CA GLY A 46 7.99 41.35 56.74
C GLY A 46 9.30 41.83 56.11
N GLU A 47 9.52 43.15 56.09
CA GLU A 47 10.68 43.77 55.43
C GLU A 47 12.02 43.11 55.81
N LYS A 48 12.76 42.62 54.81
CA LYS A 48 14.04 41.88 54.96
C LYS A 48 13.85 40.51 55.60
N SER A 49 12.75 39.85 55.26
CA SER A 49 12.47 38.48 55.60
C SER A 49 13.63 37.59 55.19
N ARG A 50 13.86 36.51 55.95
CA ARG A 50 14.84 35.49 55.56
C ARG A 50 14.55 34.87 54.19
N PHE A 51 13.35 35.05 53.66
CA PHE A 51 12.91 34.60 52.33
C PHE A 51 13.02 35.66 51.21
N ASP A 52 13.53 36.85 51.51
CA ASP A 52 13.74 37.92 50.52
C ASP A 52 15.09 37.78 49.84
N PHE A 53 15.08 37.45 48.55
CA PHE A 53 16.30 37.29 47.75
C PHE A 53 16.41 38.42 46.75
N THR A 54 17.62 38.94 46.57
CA THR A 54 17.93 39.91 45.51
C THR A 54 19.18 39.50 44.75
N ASN A 55 19.57 40.29 43.76
CA ASN A 55 20.75 40.00 42.95
C ASN A 55 22.00 39.83 43.81
N GLY A 56 22.75 38.77 43.52
CA GLY A 56 23.93 38.36 44.29
C GLY A 56 23.61 37.37 45.41
N ASP A 57 22.37 37.25 45.89
CA ASP A 57 21.99 36.22 46.86
C ASP A 57 21.94 34.84 46.19
N ALA A 58 22.46 33.83 46.89
CA ALA A 58 22.29 32.44 46.53
C ALA A 58 21.04 31.87 47.20
N ILE A 59 20.32 31.01 46.50
CA ILE A 59 19.22 30.20 47.02
C ILE A 59 19.49 28.73 46.69
N THR A 60 19.38 27.86 47.67
CA THR A 60 19.25 26.42 47.46
C THR A 60 17.96 25.96 48.10
N ILE A 61 17.15 25.20 47.38
CA ILE A 61 15.92 24.60 47.89
C ILE A 61 16.01 23.10 47.70
N GLU A 62 15.74 22.32 48.75
CA GLU A 62 15.59 20.87 48.67
C GLU A 62 14.27 20.40 49.30
N ALA A 63 13.77 19.26 48.84
CA ALA A 63 12.62 18.57 49.41
C ALA A 63 12.67 17.08 49.09
N TRP A 64 12.02 16.27 49.92
CA TRP A 64 11.60 14.92 49.56
C TRP A 64 10.16 14.95 49.08
N VAL A 65 9.87 14.31 47.96
CA VAL A 65 8.54 14.30 47.34
C VAL A 65 8.13 12.88 46.96
N ASN A 66 6.84 12.57 47.11
CA ASN A 66 6.25 11.31 46.69
C ASN A 66 4.90 11.58 46.01
N PRO A 67 4.81 11.54 44.67
CA PRO A 67 3.56 11.78 43.95
C PRO A 67 2.57 10.61 44.11
N ALA A 68 1.30 10.88 44.41
CA ALA A 68 0.30 9.82 44.62
C ALA A 68 -0.23 9.21 43.31
N SER A 69 -0.16 9.92 42.18
CA SER A 69 -0.69 9.47 40.89
C SER A 69 -0.07 10.18 39.68
N GLU A 70 -0.29 9.61 38.49
CA GLU A 70 0.07 10.19 37.19
C GLU A 70 -0.89 11.35 36.84
N LYS A 71 -0.80 12.47 37.57
CA LYS A 71 -1.58 13.67 37.29
C LYS A 71 -0.89 14.51 36.20
N ASN A 72 -1.55 14.68 35.05
CA ASN A 72 -1.10 15.59 34.00
C ASN A 72 -1.44 17.03 34.40
N ALA A 73 -0.43 17.75 34.92
CA ALA A 73 -0.52 19.13 35.37
C ALA A 73 0.60 19.95 34.72
N THR A 74 0.38 21.24 34.48
CA THR A 74 1.40 22.06 33.80
C THR A 74 2.62 22.35 34.70
N ALA A 75 2.42 22.56 36.00
CA ALA A 75 3.49 22.66 37.00
C ALA A 75 2.93 22.49 38.43
N LEU A 76 3.40 21.49 39.17
CA LEU A 76 3.02 21.23 40.57
C LEU A 76 3.96 21.96 41.53
N TYR A 77 3.43 22.77 42.44
CA TYR A 77 4.22 23.51 43.42
C TYR A 77 4.63 22.62 44.59
N ILE A 78 5.94 22.56 44.86
CA ILE A 78 6.48 21.90 46.05
C ILE A 78 6.64 22.93 47.16
N ILE A 79 7.30 24.04 46.87
CA ILE A 79 7.40 25.20 47.74
C ILE A 79 7.60 26.47 46.91
N GLY A 80 6.96 27.58 47.29
CA GLY A 80 7.21 28.87 46.68
C GLY A 80 6.71 30.04 47.51
N LYS A 81 7.30 31.21 47.26
CA LYS A 81 6.90 32.51 47.81
C LYS A 81 6.27 33.36 46.71
N GLY A 82 5.08 33.89 46.98
CA GLY A 82 4.29 34.64 46.00
C GLY A 82 3.26 33.78 45.24
N ARG A 83 2.36 34.48 44.54
CA ARG A 83 1.17 34.00 43.81
C ARG A 83 0.16 33.29 44.70
N THR A 84 0.02 33.72 45.95
CA THR A 84 -0.98 33.16 46.87
C THR A 84 -2.39 33.65 46.57
N HIS A 85 -2.52 34.76 45.81
CA HIS A 85 -3.74 35.55 45.61
C HIS A 85 -4.32 36.14 46.91
N ALA A 86 -3.49 36.31 47.94
CA ALA A 86 -3.91 37.02 49.15
C ALA A 86 -4.23 38.49 48.83
N PRO A 87 -5.25 39.10 49.47
CA PRO A 87 -5.56 40.51 49.29
C PRO A 87 -4.34 41.39 49.63
N GLY A 88 -3.97 42.30 48.73
CA GLY A 88 -2.84 43.23 48.90
C GLY A 88 -1.58 42.89 48.09
N PHE A 89 -1.54 41.71 47.45
CA PHE A 89 -0.44 41.28 46.59
C PHE A 89 -0.87 41.14 45.12
N ASP A 90 0.05 41.35 44.19
CA ASP A 90 -0.21 41.11 42.76
C ASP A 90 -0.44 39.60 42.52
N ARG A 91 -1.25 39.23 41.52
CA ARG A 91 -1.49 37.80 41.21
C ARG A 91 -0.30 37.14 40.51
N GLU A 92 0.59 37.93 39.94
CA GLU A 92 1.76 37.49 39.19
C GLU A 92 3.09 37.75 39.94
N ASN A 93 3.05 38.01 41.25
CA ASN A 93 4.18 38.33 42.12
C ASN A 93 5.09 37.14 42.50
N GLN A 94 5.46 36.23 41.58
CA GLN A 94 6.30 35.10 41.97
C GLN A 94 7.71 35.54 42.39
N ASN A 95 8.01 35.52 43.69
CA ASN A 95 9.36 35.80 44.17
C ASN A 95 10.31 34.64 43.79
N TRP A 96 9.94 33.40 44.14
CA TRP A 96 10.67 32.18 43.74
C TRP A 96 9.81 30.94 44.01
N ALA A 97 10.02 29.86 43.25
CA ALA A 97 9.33 28.59 43.45
C ALA A 97 10.12 27.38 42.94
N LEU A 98 10.18 26.32 43.75
CA LEU A 98 10.55 24.98 43.32
C LEU A 98 9.28 24.18 42.99
N ARG A 99 9.25 23.65 41.77
CA ARG A 99 8.09 22.99 41.18
C ARG A 99 8.49 21.72 40.45
N LEU A 100 7.49 20.89 40.14
CA LEU A 100 7.61 19.76 39.22
C LEU A 100 6.85 20.07 37.93
N ALA A 101 7.55 20.14 36.81
CA ALA A 101 6.94 20.20 35.49
C ALA A 101 6.63 18.77 35.03
N THR A 102 5.34 18.44 34.86
CA THR A 102 4.93 17.07 34.53
C THR A 102 4.56 16.90 33.06
N SER A 103 4.97 15.78 32.47
CA SER A 103 4.61 15.39 31.09
C SER A 103 4.72 13.88 30.94
N SER A 104 3.71 13.26 30.32
CA SER A 104 3.70 11.85 29.92
C SER A 104 4.11 10.88 31.04
N GLY A 105 3.56 11.07 32.25
CA GLY A 105 3.84 10.21 33.42
C GLY A 105 5.21 10.42 34.07
N SER A 106 5.92 11.50 33.74
CA SER A 106 7.21 11.88 34.33
C SER A 106 7.21 13.31 34.87
N ALA A 107 8.11 13.60 35.82
CA ALA A 107 8.31 14.92 36.41
C ALA A 107 9.76 15.39 36.26
N LYS A 108 9.93 16.62 35.78
CA LYS A 108 11.18 17.38 35.75
C LYS A 108 11.18 18.44 36.86
N LEU A 109 12.35 18.81 37.35
CA LEU A 109 12.48 19.96 38.23
C LEU A 109 12.17 21.23 37.44
N SER A 110 11.46 22.17 38.06
CA SER A 110 11.30 23.51 37.53
C SER A 110 11.54 24.55 38.61
N PHE A 111 12.38 25.53 38.29
CA PHE A 111 12.56 26.74 39.09
C PHE A 111 11.90 27.91 38.38
N LEU A 112 11.13 28.71 39.12
CA LEU A 112 10.44 29.88 38.58
C LEU A 112 10.58 31.08 39.51
N PHE A 113 10.90 32.23 38.93
CA PHE A 113 10.70 33.53 39.56
C PHE A 113 10.25 34.54 38.49
N ALA A 114 9.77 35.69 38.95
CA ALA A 114 9.45 36.84 38.12
C ALA A 114 10.26 38.04 38.58
N ALA A 115 10.71 38.88 37.65
CA ALA A 115 11.21 40.23 37.93
C ALA A 115 10.05 41.24 38.02
N ALA A 116 10.35 42.46 38.47
CA ALA A 116 9.35 43.53 38.47
C ALA A 116 8.85 43.78 37.03
N PRO A 117 7.52 43.86 36.81
CA PRO A 117 6.98 43.96 35.46
C PRO A 117 7.27 45.33 34.82
N GLU A 118 7.89 45.33 33.63
CA GLU A 118 7.95 46.50 32.73
C GLU A 118 6.97 46.33 31.55
N PRO A 119 6.45 47.42 30.95
CA PRO A 119 5.51 47.31 29.84
C PRO A 119 6.14 46.67 28.58
N GLY A 120 5.74 45.44 28.26
CA GLY A 120 6.10 44.77 27.00
C GLY A 120 7.17 43.67 27.09
N ASP A 121 7.72 43.39 28.27
CA ASP A 121 8.76 42.35 28.46
C ASP A 121 8.24 41.07 29.15
N ASP A 122 8.84 39.94 28.79
CA ASP A 122 8.68 38.64 29.46
C ASP A 122 9.38 38.67 30.83
N HIS A 123 8.67 39.14 31.85
CA HIS A 123 9.16 39.27 33.24
C HIS A 123 9.33 37.93 33.98
N TRP A 124 9.19 36.78 33.31
CA TRP A 124 9.30 35.45 33.91
C TRP A 124 10.65 34.82 33.61
N ALA A 125 11.23 34.14 34.59
CA ALA A 125 12.40 33.28 34.37
C ALA A 125 12.06 31.87 34.83
N ARG A 126 11.87 30.95 33.88
CA ARG A 126 11.66 29.52 34.17
C ARG A 126 12.83 28.69 33.69
N TRP A 127 13.37 27.89 34.59
CA TRP A 127 14.31 26.83 34.27
C TRP A 127 13.65 25.46 34.46
N THR A 128 13.92 24.51 33.56
CA THR A 128 13.41 23.14 33.61
C THR A 128 14.53 22.13 33.41
N SER A 129 14.63 21.11 34.27
CA SER A 129 15.72 20.13 34.22
C SER A 129 15.68 19.18 33.02
N THR A 130 16.85 18.65 32.66
CA THR A 130 16.99 17.58 31.68
C THR A 130 16.58 16.22 32.26
N LEU A 131 17.05 15.89 33.48
CA LEU A 131 16.66 14.69 34.20
C LEU A 131 15.20 14.75 34.66
N SER A 132 14.57 13.58 34.74
CA SER A 132 13.21 13.41 35.26
C SER A 132 13.08 12.14 36.11
N PHE A 133 11.97 12.01 36.83
CA PHE A 133 11.58 10.76 37.51
C PHE A 133 10.12 10.40 37.19
N ALA A 134 9.68 9.19 37.53
CA ALA A 134 8.32 8.74 37.23
C ALA A 134 7.31 9.33 38.23
N MET A 135 6.13 9.73 37.74
CA MET A 135 5.04 10.24 38.58
C MET A 135 4.24 9.09 39.21
N LYS A 136 4.86 8.33 40.11
CA LYS A 136 4.26 7.18 40.80
C LYS A 136 4.49 7.27 42.32
N PRO A 137 3.75 6.50 43.13
CA PRO A 137 3.88 6.48 44.60
C PRO A 137 5.23 5.99 45.12
N GLU A 138 6.25 6.81 45.00
CA GLU A 138 7.62 6.57 45.47
C GLU A 138 8.33 7.86 45.88
N TRP A 139 9.25 7.75 46.84
CA TRP A 139 10.00 8.88 47.39
C TRP A 139 11.21 9.25 46.51
N HIS A 140 11.30 10.54 46.18
CA HIS A 140 12.43 11.15 45.49
C HIS A 140 12.99 12.34 46.28
N HIS A 141 14.30 12.51 46.27
CA HIS A 141 14.95 13.73 46.76
C HIS A 141 15.13 14.70 45.60
N ILE A 142 14.64 15.91 45.74
CA ILE A 142 14.76 16.95 44.71
C ILE A 142 15.44 18.18 45.28
N ALA A 143 16.30 18.81 44.50
CA ALA A 143 16.92 20.07 44.89
C ALA A 143 17.28 20.95 43.69
N ILE A 144 17.38 22.25 43.94
CA ILE A 144 17.91 23.24 43.02
C ILE A 144 18.85 24.20 43.76
N THR A 145 19.76 24.83 43.03
CA THR A 145 20.52 25.99 43.50
C THR A 145 20.62 27.04 42.41
N TYR A 146 20.64 28.29 42.83
CA TYR A 146 20.73 29.45 41.94
C TYR A 146 21.31 30.66 42.66
N GLN A 147 22.10 31.49 41.96
CA GLN A 147 22.47 32.82 42.41
C GLN A 147 21.75 33.86 41.54
N PHE A 148 20.90 34.68 42.16
CA PHE A 148 20.12 35.69 41.43
C PHE A 148 21.04 36.68 40.70
N GLY A 149 20.70 36.97 39.45
CA GLY A 149 21.52 37.77 38.53
C GLY A 149 22.62 37.00 37.78
N LYS A 150 22.78 35.70 38.06
CA LYS A 150 23.82 34.83 37.44
C LYS A 150 23.23 33.51 36.91
N PRO A 151 22.54 33.53 35.75
CA PRO A 151 21.91 32.37 35.12
C PRO A 151 22.78 31.11 35.03
N GLU A 152 24.08 31.29 34.83
CA GLU A 152 25.07 30.22 34.71
C GLU A 152 25.27 29.40 35.99
N THR A 153 24.80 29.89 37.14
CA THR A 153 24.90 29.19 38.43
C THR A 153 23.76 28.18 38.68
N MET A 154 22.75 28.16 37.80
CA MET A 154 21.58 27.29 37.94
C MET A 154 21.95 25.81 37.84
N ARG A 155 21.61 25.03 38.86
CA ARG A 155 21.85 23.58 38.92
C ARG A 155 20.73 22.87 39.66
N GLY A 156 20.37 21.67 39.22
CA GLY A 156 19.37 20.82 39.89
C GLY A 156 19.93 19.46 40.29
N TRP A 157 19.22 18.75 41.17
CA TRP A 157 19.50 17.37 41.56
C TRP A 157 18.21 16.57 41.75
N ILE A 158 18.20 15.34 41.25
CA ILE A 158 17.15 14.34 41.51
C ILE A 158 17.83 13.11 42.08
N ASP A 159 17.41 12.65 43.24
CA ASP A 159 17.99 11.51 43.97
C ASP A 159 19.51 11.62 44.15
N GLY A 160 19.99 12.85 44.41
CA GLY A 160 21.42 13.15 44.52
C GLY A 160 22.21 13.16 43.21
N VAL A 161 21.57 12.87 42.06
CA VAL A 161 22.18 12.93 40.72
C VAL A 161 22.06 14.34 40.17
N PRO A 162 23.17 15.00 39.79
CA PRO A 162 23.12 16.35 39.25
C PRO A 162 22.47 16.39 37.86
N THR A 163 21.70 17.45 37.60
CA THR A 163 21.07 17.74 36.31
C THR A 163 21.28 19.19 35.90
N GLU A 164 21.55 19.37 34.61
CA GLU A 164 21.40 20.64 33.91
C GLU A 164 19.94 20.82 33.47
N GLY A 165 19.67 21.89 32.73
CA GLY A 165 18.35 22.22 32.24
C GLY A 165 18.36 23.48 31.37
N THR A 166 17.20 23.81 30.83
CA THR A 166 17.02 24.94 29.90
C THR A 166 16.16 26.02 30.50
N TRP A 167 16.49 27.27 30.22
CA TRP A 167 15.63 28.42 30.49
C TRP A 167 14.56 28.50 29.38
N ASP A 168 13.38 27.94 29.64
CA ASP A 168 12.36 27.63 28.62
C ASP A 168 11.15 28.59 28.65
N LEU A 169 11.16 29.59 29.54
CA LEU A 169 10.23 30.72 29.55
C LEU A 169 10.98 32.00 29.98
N GLY A 170 10.89 33.06 29.17
CA GLY A 170 11.58 34.36 29.31
C GLY A 170 13.11 34.34 29.27
N GLY A 171 13.73 33.17 29.27
CA GLY A 171 15.17 32.99 29.09
C GLY A 171 15.99 33.26 30.37
N PRO A 172 17.34 33.22 30.26
CA PRO A 172 18.23 33.46 31.39
C PRO A 172 18.17 34.94 31.82
N MET A 173 17.67 35.19 33.03
CA MET A 173 17.37 36.54 33.54
C MET A 173 18.45 37.08 34.48
N LYS A 174 18.81 38.36 34.31
CA LYS A 174 19.78 39.07 35.17
C LYS A 174 19.12 39.98 36.21
N ASP A 175 17.83 40.23 36.08
CA ASP A 175 17.06 41.05 37.01
C ASP A 175 16.76 40.29 38.31
N PRO A 176 16.65 41.01 39.44
CA PRO A 176 16.29 40.39 40.71
C PRO A 176 14.83 39.91 40.67
N PRO A 177 14.48 38.92 41.51
CA PRO A 177 13.08 38.53 41.64
C PRO A 177 12.27 39.66 42.30
N VAL A 178 10.96 39.64 42.11
CA VAL A 178 10.03 40.43 42.93
C VAL A 178 10.24 40.06 44.40
N VAL A 179 10.20 41.06 45.27
CA VAL A 179 10.31 40.90 46.72
C VAL A 179 9.12 41.65 47.36
N ASP A 180 8.27 40.91 48.06
CA ASP A 180 7.11 41.43 48.82
C ASP A 180 6.81 40.54 50.04
N ASP A 181 5.91 40.94 50.92
CA ASP A 181 5.62 40.21 52.17
C ASP A 181 4.59 39.06 51.99
N ASP A 182 4.46 38.50 50.78
CA ASP A 182 3.53 37.39 50.52
C ASP A 182 4.03 36.08 51.17
N ALA A 183 3.11 35.23 51.61
CA ALA A 183 3.44 34.03 52.37
C ALA A 183 4.16 32.97 51.53
N VAL A 184 4.96 32.14 52.20
CA VAL A 184 5.54 30.93 51.59
C VAL A 184 4.53 29.80 51.73
N TRP A 185 4.17 29.15 50.63
CA TRP A 185 3.30 27.99 50.62
C TRP A 185 4.08 26.72 50.25
N ILE A 186 3.82 25.64 50.99
CA ILE A 186 4.31 24.29 50.68
C ILE A 186 3.13 23.44 50.19
N GLY A 187 3.32 22.76 49.06
CA GLY A 187 2.35 21.86 48.41
C GLY A 187 1.35 22.51 47.45
N SER A 188 1.27 23.85 47.41
CA SER A 188 0.38 24.57 46.49
C SER A 188 0.83 26.02 46.24
N SER A 189 0.25 26.67 45.24
CA SER A 189 0.28 28.12 45.00
C SER A 189 -0.98 28.52 44.22
N MET A 190 -1.01 29.68 43.54
CA MET A 190 -2.08 30.12 42.63
C MET A 190 -3.48 30.17 43.24
N GLY A 191 -3.59 30.65 44.49
CA GLY A 191 -4.85 30.64 45.22
C GLY A 191 -5.41 29.25 45.54
N GLY A 192 -4.60 28.19 45.41
CA GLY A 192 -5.03 26.81 45.65
C GLY A 192 -5.55 26.09 44.39
N ASN A 193 -5.11 26.53 43.21
CA ASN A 193 -5.52 25.93 41.94
C ASN A 193 -5.17 24.42 41.88
N PRO A 194 -6.15 23.51 41.68
CA PRO A 194 -5.90 22.07 41.59
C PRO A 194 -4.89 21.66 40.51
N GLY A 195 -4.75 22.42 39.42
CA GLY A 195 -3.75 22.20 38.37
C GLY A 195 -2.32 22.58 38.75
N SER A 196 -2.14 23.24 39.90
CA SER A 196 -0.84 23.66 40.45
C SER A 196 -0.54 23.08 41.84
N SER A 197 -1.51 22.41 42.47
CA SER A 197 -1.35 21.77 43.78
C SER A 197 -0.88 20.33 43.65
N LEU A 198 0.10 19.94 44.48
CA LEU A 198 0.61 18.57 44.53
C LEU A 198 -0.45 17.62 45.09
N ASP A 199 -0.71 16.52 44.38
CA ASP A 199 -1.33 15.32 44.94
C ASP A 199 -0.21 14.34 45.32
N GLY A 200 0.17 14.31 46.59
CA GLY A 200 1.25 13.45 47.06
C GLY A 200 1.66 13.72 48.50
N TRP A 201 2.90 13.36 48.82
CA TRP A 201 3.54 13.64 50.10
C TRP A 201 4.80 14.50 49.89
N ILE A 202 5.09 15.36 50.87
CA ILE A 202 6.33 16.14 50.95
C ILE A 202 6.96 15.93 52.32
N ASP A 203 8.28 15.84 52.38
CA ASP A 203 9.06 15.78 53.63
C ASP A 203 10.41 16.51 53.51
N ALA A 204 11.04 16.80 54.67
CA ALA A 204 12.39 17.34 54.81
C ALA A 204 12.69 18.50 53.84
N VAL A 205 11.83 19.52 53.84
CA VAL A 205 11.97 20.71 53.00
C VAL A 205 12.97 21.65 53.64
N ALA A 206 13.96 22.14 52.89
CA ALA A 206 14.93 23.10 53.41
C ALA A 206 15.34 24.17 52.38
N ILE A 207 15.57 25.38 52.88
CA ILE A 207 16.06 26.53 52.11
C ILE A 207 17.40 26.98 52.69
N TYR A 208 18.36 27.27 51.83
CA TYR A 208 19.70 27.77 52.18
C TYR A 208 20.02 29.04 51.40
N ARG A 209 20.88 29.89 51.97
CA ARG A 209 21.45 31.09 51.32
C ARG A 209 22.87 30.86 50.74
N GLU A 210 23.22 29.60 50.47
CA GLU A 210 24.52 29.18 49.93
C GLU A 210 24.28 28.35 48.66
N LEU A 211 25.23 28.37 47.71
CA LEU A 211 25.18 27.48 46.55
C LEU A 211 25.55 26.04 46.95
N ALA A 212 24.70 25.09 46.59
CA ALA A 212 24.98 23.68 46.83
C ALA A 212 26.03 23.12 45.85
N THR A 213 26.83 22.17 46.33
CA THR A 213 27.77 21.42 45.48
C THR A 213 27.22 20.03 45.20
N ASP A 214 27.63 19.43 44.08
CA ASP A 214 27.28 18.05 43.73
C ASP A 214 27.63 17.05 44.86
N LYS A 215 28.78 17.25 45.53
CA LYS A 215 29.19 16.43 46.69
C LYS A 215 28.24 16.60 47.88
N PHE A 216 27.78 17.81 48.15
CA PHE A 216 26.83 18.07 49.23
C PHE A 216 25.50 17.37 48.96
N MET A 217 24.95 17.52 47.74
CA MET A 217 23.64 16.94 47.37
C MET A 217 23.67 15.42 47.22
N ALA A 218 24.74 14.84 46.67
CA ALA A 218 24.94 13.39 46.70
C ALA A 218 24.96 12.85 48.14
N GLY A 219 25.51 13.64 49.08
CA GLY A 219 25.47 13.36 50.50
C GLY A 219 24.11 13.56 51.17
N ARG A 220 23.05 13.99 50.49
CA ARG A 220 21.69 14.09 51.04
C ARG A 220 20.81 12.88 50.70
N PHE A 221 21.20 12.11 49.69
CA PHE A 221 20.46 10.94 49.23
C PHE A 221 21.23 9.65 49.52
N GLU A 222 20.57 8.72 50.21
CA GLU A 222 21.05 7.33 50.33
C GLU A 222 19.85 6.40 50.26
N ARG A 223 19.82 5.55 49.22
CA ARG A 223 18.74 4.59 48.98
C ARG A 223 19.31 3.21 48.64
N LYS A 224 18.74 2.16 49.25
CA LYS A 224 19.03 0.77 48.88
C LYS A 224 18.49 0.49 47.47
N GLY A 225 19.40 0.34 46.50
CA GLY A 225 19.08 0.17 45.08
C GLY A 225 19.34 1.41 44.21
N GLY A 226 20.01 2.44 44.74
CA GLY A 226 20.46 3.60 43.96
C GLY A 226 19.36 4.61 43.58
N PRO A 227 19.74 5.69 42.86
CA PRO A 227 18.82 6.73 42.40
C PRO A 227 17.85 6.22 41.33
N ARG A 228 16.62 6.74 41.31
CA ARG A 228 15.55 6.35 40.36
C ARG A 228 15.29 7.46 39.34
N VAL A 229 16.33 7.84 38.60
CA VAL A 229 16.30 8.95 37.64
C VAL A 229 16.27 8.45 36.20
N LYS A 230 15.45 9.08 35.35
CA LYS A 230 15.43 8.90 33.90
C LYS A 230 16.20 10.01 33.19
N GLY A 231 16.93 9.66 32.12
CA GLY A 231 17.73 10.59 31.32
C GLY A 231 19.23 10.60 31.63
N VAL A 232 19.84 9.44 31.93
CA VAL A 232 21.31 9.29 32.09
C VAL A 232 22.06 10.05 30.98
N PRO A 233 23.17 10.77 31.28
CA PRO A 233 23.97 11.44 30.25
C PRO A 233 24.23 10.52 29.06
N LEU A 234 24.01 11.05 27.85
CA LEU A 234 24.13 10.29 26.61
C LEU A 234 25.51 9.64 26.54
N LYS A 235 25.55 8.31 26.47
CA LYS A 235 26.76 7.55 26.20
C LYS A 235 26.72 7.08 24.76
N ALA A 236 27.87 7.07 24.09
CA ALA A 236 27.99 6.45 22.79
C ALA A 236 27.58 4.98 22.89
N PRO A 237 26.84 4.47 21.89
CA PRO A 237 26.45 3.08 21.86
C PRO A 237 27.66 2.17 21.66
N ASP A 238 27.67 1.05 22.38
CA ASP A 238 28.60 -0.04 22.11
C ASP A 238 28.07 -0.89 20.96
N VAL A 239 28.88 -1.00 19.89
CA VAL A 239 28.53 -1.72 18.66
C VAL A 239 29.40 -2.96 18.42
N GLY A 240 30.29 -3.28 19.37
CA GLY A 240 31.26 -4.37 19.26
C GLY A 240 32.20 -4.17 18.07
N ASP A 241 32.77 -5.27 17.57
CA ASP A 241 33.65 -5.25 16.40
C ASP A 241 32.83 -5.10 15.11
N LEU A 242 33.34 -4.30 14.17
CA LEU A 242 32.77 -4.04 12.86
C LEU A 242 33.63 -4.68 11.77
N ASP A 243 33.00 -5.06 10.66
CA ASP A 243 33.72 -5.52 9.48
C ASP A 243 34.27 -4.28 8.73
N PRO A 244 35.57 -4.23 8.39
CA PRO A 244 36.17 -3.06 7.74
C PRO A 244 35.65 -2.78 6.33
N ALA A 245 34.93 -3.72 5.71
CA ALA A 245 34.36 -3.57 4.37
C ALA A 245 32.88 -3.13 4.38
N GLU A 246 32.26 -2.95 5.55
CA GLU A 246 30.81 -2.84 5.66
C GLU A 246 30.31 -1.69 6.54
N VAL A 247 29.12 -1.18 6.21
CA VAL A 247 28.29 -0.36 7.09
C VAL A 247 27.22 -1.26 7.69
N ARG A 248 27.35 -1.55 8.99
CA ARG A 248 26.36 -2.34 9.73
C ARG A 248 25.16 -1.46 10.07
N ILE A 249 23.97 -1.87 9.65
CA ILE A 249 22.70 -1.20 10.00
C ILE A 249 21.84 -2.16 10.82
N THR A 250 21.54 -1.83 12.08
CA THR A 250 20.67 -2.63 12.95
C THR A 250 19.36 -1.92 13.26
N PHE A 251 18.31 -2.70 13.44
CA PHE A 251 16.94 -2.25 13.66
C PHE A 251 16.42 -2.81 15.00
N HIS A 252 15.87 -1.94 15.84
CA HIS A 252 15.46 -2.25 17.21
C HIS A 252 14.05 -1.72 17.49
N GLU A 253 13.07 -2.63 17.58
CA GLU A 253 11.67 -2.28 17.84
C GLU A 253 11.46 -1.75 19.28
N ASN A 254 10.53 -0.82 19.45
CA ASN A 254 10.19 -0.15 20.71
C ASN A 254 11.35 0.61 21.37
N GLU A 255 12.34 1.02 20.55
CA GLU A 255 13.58 1.66 21.02
C GLU A 255 14.35 0.84 22.06
N ASP A 256 14.24 -0.50 22.05
CA ASP A 256 15.01 -1.36 22.95
C ASP A 256 16.40 -1.65 22.36
N PRO A 257 17.48 -0.96 22.81
CA PRO A 257 18.81 -1.18 22.25
C PRO A 257 19.37 -2.57 22.61
N ALA A 258 18.77 -3.30 23.56
CA ALA A 258 19.24 -4.62 23.97
C ALA A 258 18.79 -5.73 23.00
N THR A 259 17.74 -5.50 22.22
CA THR A 259 17.13 -6.52 21.36
C THR A 259 17.23 -6.12 19.89
N GLU A 260 18.20 -6.69 19.16
CA GLU A 260 18.29 -6.56 17.71
C GLU A 260 17.14 -7.32 17.03
N THR A 261 16.30 -6.62 16.27
CA THR A 261 15.17 -7.21 15.54
C THR A 261 15.58 -7.65 14.13
N ALA A 262 16.41 -6.86 13.45
CA ALA A 262 16.99 -7.22 12.17
C ALA A 262 18.31 -6.48 11.93
N ARG A 263 19.04 -6.94 10.92
CA ARG A 263 20.28 -6.35 10.45
C ARG A 263 20.32 -6.31 8.94
N TRP A 264 20.84 -5.21 8.41
CA TRP A 264 21.20 -5.05 7.01
C TRP A 264 22.63 -4.52 6.91
N VAL A 265 23.27 -4.76 5.78
CA VAL A 265 24.65 -4.38 5.50
C VAL A 265 24.71 -3.55 4.22
N GLY A 266 25.24 -2.34 4.34
CA GLY A 266 25.48 -1.42 3.24
C GLY A 266 26.96 -1.17 3.00
N ASP A 267 27.27 -0.45 1.93
CA ASP A 267 28.65 -0.14 1.52
C ASP A 267 29.01 1.35 1.77
N SER A 268 28.06 2.12 2.28
CA SER A 268 28.16 3.56 2.52
C SER A 268 27.15 4.01 3.58
N MET A 269 27.45 5.10 4.29
CA MET A 269 26.60 5.67 5.34
C MET A 269 25.45 6.48 4.74
N ILE A 270 24.70 5.89 3.80
CA ILE A 270 23.46 6.43 3.21
C ILE A 270 22.40 5.33 3.17
N LEU A 271 21.15 5.67 3.43
CA LEU A 271 20.02 4.73 3.41
C LEU A 271 18.77 5.43 2.84
N PRO A 272 18.23 4.98 1.67
CA PRO A 272 17.06 5.60 1.05
C PRO A 272 15.74 5.28 1.77
N ARG A 273 15.65 4.07 2.33
CA ARG A 273 14.49 3.55 3.06
C ARG A 273 14.92 2.44 4.00
N ILE A 274 14.05 2.11 4.96
CA ILE A 274 14.21 0.91 5.77
C ILE A 274 13.77 -0.35 5.00
N PRO A 275 14.31 -1.55 5.33
CA PRO A 275 13.82 -2.82 4.81
C PRO A 275 12.34 -3.04 5.10
N LEU A 276 11.66 -3.78 4.25
CA LEU A 276 10.27 -4.16 4.47
C LEU A 276 10.17 -5.20 5.59
N ARG A 277 9.09 -5.14 6.37
CA ARG A 277 8.80 -6.11 7.45
C ARG A 277 7.73 -7.09 6.96
N TYR A 278 7.93 -8.38 7.27
CA TYR A 278 7.00 -9.47 6.95
C TYR A 278 6.59 -10.26 8.19
N ASP A 279 5.36 -10.74 8.26
CA ASP A 279 4.95 -11.71 9.28
C ASP A 279 5.59 -13.10 9.01
N ASP A 280 5.27 -14.08 9.86
CA ASP A 280 5.75 -15.46 9.75
C ASP A 280 5.21 -16.21 8.51
N TRP A 281 4.29 -15.61 7.73
CA TRP A 281 3.79 -16.16 6.47
C TRP A 281 4.43 -15.47 5.25
N GLY A 282 5.33 -14.52 5.47
CA GLY A 282 5.92 -13.70 4.40
C GLY A 282 4.95 -12.66 3.85
N ILE A 283 3.98 -12.21 4.65
CA ILE A 283 3.02 -11.16 4.26
C ILE A 283 3.46 -9.85 4.90
N ARG A 284 3.46 -8.76 4.12
CA ARG A 284 3.92 -7.44 4.56
C ARG A 284 3.20 -6.98 5.84
N THR A 285 3.96 -6.40 6.75
CA THR A 285 3.47 -5.82 8.01
C THR A 285 4.29 -4.58 8.36
N GLY A 286 3.88 -3.87 9.43
CA GLY A 286 4.61 -2.72 9.94
C GLY A 286 5.70 -3.09 10.94
N TRP A 287 6.77 -2.32 10.95
CA TRP A 287 7.70 -2.27 12.07
C TRP A 287 7.01 -1.75 13.32
N LYS A 288 7.28 -2.34 14.49
CA LYS A 288 6.77 -1.77 15.74
C LYS A 288 7.46 -0.43 16.02
N SER A 289 6.64 0.53 16.40
CA SER A 289 7.04 1.91 16.63
C SER A 289 7.15 2.20 18.14
N PRO A 290 8.08 3.09 18.55
CA PRO A 290 9.12 3.70 17.72
C PRO A 290 10.25 2.71 17.39
N LEU A 291 10.98 2.97 16.31
CA LEU A 291 12.05 2.11 15.80
C LEU A 291 13.39 2.84 15.93
N LEU A 292 14.32 2.23 16.67
CA LEU A 292 15.70 2.67 16.72
C LEU A 292 16.48 2.01 15.57
N ILE A 293 17.13 2.84 14.76
CA ILE A 293 17.99 2.45 13.64
C ILE A 293 19.40 2.89 13.98
N ARG A 294 20.35 1.98 13.90
CA ARG A 294 21.76 2.26 14.19
C ARG A 294 22.62 1.92 12.98
N MET A 295 23.34 2.90 12.45
CA MET A 295 24.33 2.72 11.39
C MET A 295 25.73 2.85 11.99
N ALA A 296 26.60 1.88 11.78
CA ALA A 296 27.95 1.89 12.34
C ALA A 296 28.98 1.39 11.32
N SER A 297 30.11 2.09 11.22
CA SER A 297 31.26 1.69 10.40
C SER A 297 32.54 2.27 10.97
N ASP A 298 33.65 1.56 10.77
CA ASP A 298 34.98 2.12 10.98
C ASP A 298 35.42 2.77 9.65
N VAL A 299 35.91 4.01 9.72
CA VAL A 299 36.14 4.87 8.55
C VAL A 299 37.56 5.42 8.56
N GLN A 300 38.22 5.39 7.40
CA GLN A 300 39.54 5.97 7.25
C GLN A 300 39.46 7.48 6.96
N LEU A 301 39.94 8.31 7.90
CA LEU A 301 40.09 9.76 7.73
C LEU A 301 41.53 10.19 8.07
N PRO A 302 42.11 11.17 7.38
CA PRO A 302 43.43 11.67 7.73
C PRO A 302 43.37 12.49 9.04
N PRO A 303 44.47 12.57 9.82
CA PRO A 303 44.52 13.45 10.99
C PRO A 303 44.22 14.91 10.62
N GLY A 304 43.52 15.63 11.49
CA GLY A 304 43.17 17.04 11.30
C GLY A 304 41.70 17.33 11.56
N LYS A 305 41.29 18.58 11.31
CA LYS A 305 39.90 18.99 11.44
C LYS A 305 39.11 18.63 10.20
N HIS A 306 37.94 18.03 10.41
CA HIS A 306 37.00 17.68 9.36
C HIS A 306 35.63 18.21 9.70
N GLU A 307 34.89 18.62 8.68
CA GLU A 307 33.51 19.06 8.84
C GLU A 307 32.57 17.91 8.42
N PHE A 308 31.76 17.47 9.38
CA PHE A 308 30.77 16.44 9.18
C PHE A 308 29.42 17.06 8.81
N LEU A 309 28.69 16.37 7.94
CA LEU A 309 27.32 16.65 7.57
C LEU A 309 26.45 15.46 7.95
N LEU A 310 25.42 15.70 8.76
CA LEU A 310 24.36 14.74 9.06
C LEU A 310 23.08 15.18 8.37
N ARG A 311 22.52 14.33 7.51
CA ARG A 311 21.19 14.48 6.91
C ARG A 311 20.24 13.43 7.48
N ALA A 312 19.21 13.85 8.21
CA ALA A 312 18.22 12.94 8.77
C ALA A 312 16.87 13.63 9.00
N ARG A 313 15.77 12.88 8.94
CA ARG A 313 14.42 13.42 9.16
C ARG A 313 14.02 13.44 10.63
N ALA A 314 14.50 12.47 11.41
CA ALA A 314 14.05 12.20 12.77
C ALA A 314 15.13 12.50 13.81
N GLU A 315 14.82 12.28 15.08
CA GLU A 315 15.80 12.48 16.16
C GLU A 315 16.99 11.55 15.94
N SER A 316 18.16 12.15 15.72
CA SER A 316 19.38 11.41 15.39
C SER A 316 20.58 11.94 16.15
N ARG A 317 21.56 11.08 16.38
CA ARG A 317 22.79 11.36 17.12
C ARG A 317 23.96 10.72 16.41
N LEU A 318 24.87 11.55 15.91
CA LEU A 318 26.11 11.13 15.26
C LEU A 318 27.26 11.16 16.26
N TRP A 319 27.91 10.02 16.41
CA TRP A 319 29.06 9.80 17.28
C TRP A 319 30.30 9.51 16.44
N VAL A 320 31.43 10.12 16.80
CA VAL A 320 32.75 9.82 16.23
C VAL A 320 33.70 9.55 17.39
N ASP A 321 34.31 8.36 17.41
CA ASP A 321 35.16 7.85 18.51
C ASP A 321 34.53 8.03 19.90
N GLY A 322 33.25 7.71 19.99
CA GLY A 322 32.47 7.77 21.23
C GLY A 322 32.09 9.18 21.70
N LYS A 323 32.40 10.23 20.93
CA LYS A 323 32.01 11.61 21.22
C LYS A 323 30.83 12.01 20.33
N LEU A 324 29.83 12.67 20.91
CA LEU A 324 28.69 13.21 20.16
C LEU A 324 29.17 14.40 19.32
N VAL A 325 29.00 14.31 18.00
CA VAL A 325 29.41 15.36 17.05
C VAL A 325 28.20 16.16 16.56
N LEU A 326 27.15 15.48 16.10
CA LEU A 326 25.94 16.11 15.59
C LEU A 326 24.68 15.49 16.18
N LYS A 327 23.60 16.26 16.24
CA LYS A 327 22.27 15.78 16.60
C LYS A 327 21.20 16.47 15.77
N THR A 328 20.12 15.78 15.44
CA THR A 328 18.90 16.34 14.86
C THR A 328 17.73 16.17 15.82
N ASP A 329 16.71 17.01 15.69
CA ASP A 329 15.58 17.03 16.62
C ASP A 329 14.46 16.05 16.21
N PRO A 330 13.60 15.62 17.15
CA PRO A 330 12.41 14.86 16.82
C PRO A 330 11.41 15.70 16.03
N ILE A 331 10.64 15.03 15.18
CA ILE A 331 9.53 15.62 14.42
C ILE A 331 8.38 15.96 15.38
N THR A 332 8.33 17.21 15.86
CA THR A 332 7.36 17.64 16.89
C THR A 332 6.34 18.66 16.40
N TYR A 333 6.62 19.34 15.28
CA TYR A 333 5.77 20.44 14.80
C TYR A 333 4.50 19.94 14.09
N VAL A 334 3.35 20.35 14.65
CA VAL A 334 2.02 20.18 14.05
C VAL A 334 1.42 21.57 13.81
N PRO A 335 1.05 21.92 12.58
CA PRO A 335 0.48 23.23 12.30
C PRO A 335 -0.87 23.40 13.03
N PRO A 336 -1.10 24.52 13.76
CA PRO A 336 -2.27 24.71 14.63
C PRO A 336 -3.61 24.61 13.90
N ASN A 337 -3.65 25.00 12.62
CA ASN A 337 -4.83 25.02 11.76
C ASN A 337 -4.73 24.05 10.57
N GLY A 338 -3.72 23.17 10.56
CA GLY A 338 -3.48 22.24 9.46
C GLY A 338 -2.83 22.84 8.21
N GLU A 339 -2.49 24.13 8.21
CA GLU A 339 -1.83 24.81 7.08
C GLU A 339 -0.43 25.37 7.42
N GLU A 340 0.46 25.36 6.44
CA GLU A 340 1.84 25.87 6.51
C GLU A 340 2.15 26.79 5.32
N PRO A 341 3.16 27.68 5.43
CA PRO A 341 3.73 28.37 4.28
C PRO A 341 4.29 27.38 3.24
N VAL A 342 4.49 27.84 2.00
CA VAL A 342 5.23 27.05 1.01
C VAL A 342 6.70 27.00 1.44
N THR A 343 7.20 25.80 1.74
CA THR A 343 8.60 25.59 2.11
C THR A 343 9.50 25.89 0.91
N PRO A 344 10.47 26.80 1.01
CA PRO A 344 11.40 27.07 -0.08
C PRO A 344 12.27 25.84 -0.38
N VAL A 345 12.79 25.76 -1.61
CA VAL A 345 13.83 24.79 -1.95
C VAL A 345 15.07 25.14 -1.11
N ARG A 346 15.63 24.15 -0.42
CA ARG A 346 16.85 24.35 0.36
C ARG A 346 18.03 24.74 -0.53
N GLU A 347 18.88 25.62 -0.02
CA GLU A 347 20.17 25.90 -0.63
C GLU A 347 21.12 24.72 -0.42
N ALA A 348 22.01 24.47 -1.37
CA ALA A 348 23.03 23.45 -1.23
C ALA A 348 24.05 23.88 -0.16
N PRO A 349 24.55 22.97 0.70
CA PRO A 349 25.54 23.31 1.73
C PRO A 349 26.89 23.75 1.14
N ALA A 350 27.18 23.39 -0.12
CA ALA A 350 28.27 23.93 -0.92
C ALA A 350 27.95 23.79 -2.43
N PRO A 351 28.62 24.54 -3.33
CA PRO A 351 28.45 24.37 -4.77
C PRO A 351 28.64 22.92 -5.23
N GLY A 352 27.74 22.43 -6.08
CA GLY A 352 27.78 21.05 -6.60
C GLY A 352 27.26 19.96 -5.65
N VAL A 353 26.95 20.30 -4.39
CA VAL A 353 26.43 19.33 -3.42
C VAL A 353 24.92 19.09 -3.62
N ARG A 354 24.49 17.83 -3.54
CA ARG A 354 23.08 17.41 -3.59
C ARG A 354 22.29 18.10 -2.48
N VAL A 355 21.19 18.75 -2.86
CA VAL A 355 20.25 19.42 -1.94
C VAL A 355 19.46 18.39 -1.13
N ALA A 356 19.24 18.64 0.16
CA ALA A 356 18.38 17.81 1.00
C ALA A 356 16.94 17.71 0.49
N GLY A 357 16.35 16.53 0.71
CA GLY A 357 14.93 16.29 0.46
C GLY A 357 14.00 17.13 1.36
N TYR A 358 12.72 17.13 1.01
CA TYR A 358 11.69 17.88 1.75
C TYR A 358 11.62 17.45 3.22
N HIS A 359 11.69 18.43 4.14
CA HIS A 359 11.76 18.25 5.61
C HIS A 359 12.82 17.27 6.13
N GLN A 360 13.91 17.03 5.38
CA GLN A 360 15.14 16.49 5.95
C GLN A 360 15.85 17.60 6.75
N GLN A 361 16.38 17.28 7.94
CA GLN A 361 17.26 18.17 8.70
C GLN A 361 18.69 17.98 8.20
N GLU A 362 19.47 19.05 8.22
CA GLU A 362 20.89 19.00 7.88
C GLU A 362 21.67 19.76 8.93
N GLU A 363 22.61 19.08 9.56
CA GLU A 363 23.44 19.62 10.62
C GLU A 363 24.90 19.50 10.21
N LEU A 364 25.67 20.56 10.48
CA LEU A 364 27.09 20.68 10.17
C LEU A 364 27.87 20.87 11.46
N GLY A 365 29.05 20.27 11.53
CA GLY A 365 29.91 20.44 12.71
C GLY A 365 31.31 19.90 12.50
N GLU A 366 32.26 20.53 13.17
CA GLU A 366 33.67 20.16 13.10
C GLU A 366 34.03 19.11 14.14
N PHE A 367 34.87 18.17 13.74
CA PHE A 367 35.51 17.23 14.65
C PHE A 367 36.98 17.02 14.27
N GLU A 368 37.84 16.95 15.28
CA GLU A 368 39.28 16.77 15.09
C GLU A 368 39.66 15.30 15.22
N ILE A 369 40.20 14.76 14.12
CA ILE A 369 40.70 13.39 14.03
C ILE A 369 42.14 13.37 14.52
N ALA A 370 42.38 12.64 15.61
CA ALA A 370 43.63 12.71 16.35
C ALA A 370 44.81 11.95 15.70
N SER A 371 44.52 10.92 14.90
CA SER A 371 45.54 10.04 14.32
C SER A 371 45.09 9.47 12.96
N SER A 372 45.97 8.72 12.31
CA SER A 372 45.67 8.04 11.04
C SER A 372 44.99 6.69 11.22
N GLU A 373 44.70 6.26 12.45
CA GLU A 373 43.93 5.04 12.70
C GLU A 373 42.47 5.23 12.25
N PRO A 374 41.78 4.16 11.81
CA PRO A 374 40.36 4.20 11.51
C PRO A 374 39.56 4.73 12.70
N VAL A 375 38.61 5.64 12.41
CA VAL A 375 37.72 6.19 13.43
C VAL A 375 36.37 5.51 13.39
N ARG A 376 35.79 5.29 14.56
CA ARG A 376 34.48 4.67 14.67
C ARG A 376 33.39 5.71 14.53
N VAL A 377 32.53 5.53 13.53
CA VAL A 377 31.37 6.40 13.30
C VAL A 377 30.09 5.62 13.59
N VAL A 378 29.23 6.17 14.46
CA VAL A 378 27.93 5.59 14.78
C VAL A 378 26.82 6.63 14.69
N LEU A 379 25.78 6.34 13.93
CA LEU A 379 24.56 7.12 13.85
C LEU A 379 23.41 6.34 14.50
N ASP A 380 22.88 6.85 15.60
CA ASP A 380 21.60 6.41 16.17
C ASP A 380 20.49 7.32 15.67
N MET A 381 19.39 6.75 15.19
CA MET A 381 18.20 7.47 14.75
C MET A 381 16.94 6.78 15.26
N VAL A 382 16.00 7.57 15.79
CA VAL A 382 14.71 7.08 16.27
C VAL A 382 13.61 7.57 15.33
N VAL A 383 12.90 6.64 14.67
CA VAL A 383 11.81 6.94 13.75
C VAL A 383 10.47 6.38 14.23
N GLY A 384 9.38 6.97 13.77
CA GLY A 384 8.03 6.62 14.20
C GLY A 384 7.59 7.31 15.50
N GLY A 385 6.38 7.00 15.94
CA GLY A 385 5.76 7.52 17.15
C GLY A 385 4.23 7.63 17.01
N PRO A 386 3.52 8.13 18.03
CA PRO A 386 2.06 8.22 18.01
C PRO A 386 1.48 9.07 16.86
N LYS A 387 2.30 9.90 16.22
CA LYS A 387 1.89 10.81 15.13
C LYS A 387 2.80 10.75 13.89
N ALA A 388 3.81 9.89 13.87
CA ALA A 388 4.82 9.84 12.80
C ALA A 388 4.90 8.44 12.17
N ARG A 389 5.22 8.37 10.89
CA ARG A 389 5.49 7.10 10.20
C ARG A 389 6.83 6.54 10.62
N VAL A 390 6.94 5.21 10.61
CA VAL A 390 8.21 4.51 10.76
C VAL A 390 8.94 4.56 9.42
N GLU A 391 9.56 5.70 9.12
CA GLU A 391 10.32 5.95 7.91
C GLU A 391 11.47 6.93 8.17
N THR A 392 12.50 6.89 7.32
CA THR A 392 13.71 7.71 7.44
C THR A 392 13.77 8.83 6.38
N GLY A 393 13.11 8.62 5.24
CA GLY A 393 13.55 9.24 3.98
C GLY A 393 15.01 8.90 3.66
N GLU A 394 15.65 9.71 2.79
CA GLU A 394 17.09 9.62 2.51
C GLU A 394 17.90 10.13 3.71
N VAL A 395 18.46 9.22 4.52
CA VAL A 395 19.41 9.54 5.60
C VAL A 395 20.83 9.38 5.08
N GLY A 396 21.75 10.26 5.51
CA GLY A 396 23.15 10.19 5.08
C GLY A 396 24.12 10.89 6.03
N VAL A 397 25.34 10.35 6.13
CA VAL A 397 26.46 10.99 6.82
C VAL A 397 27.60 11.21 5.81
N ALA A 398 28.06 12.45 5.72
CA ALA A 398 29.13 12.85 4.82
C ALA A 398 30.19 13.68 5.55
N VAL A 399 31.37 13.80 4.95
CA VAL A 399 32.48 14.59 5.47
C VAL A 399 33.11 15.43 4.37
N ARG A 400 33.50 16.65 4.72
CA ARG A 400 34.37 17.50 3.92
C ARG A 400 35.76 17.47 4.54
N ARG A 401 36.74 16.98 3.75
CA ARG A 401 38.15 16.92 4.14
C ARG A 401 38.76 18.32 4.09
N ASP A 402 39.75 18.58 4.95
CA ASP A 402 40.42 19.89 5.03
C ASP A 402 40.91 20.37 3.65
N GLY A 403 40.46 21.56 3.23
CA GLY A 403 40.75 22.15 1.91
C GLY A 403 39.96 21.62 0.71
N GLY A 404 39.04 20.67 0.88
CA GLY A 404 38.19 20.13 -0.19
C GLY A 404 36.90 20.93 -0.43
N GLU A 405 36.46 21.04 -1.70
CA GLU A 405 35.25 21.80 -2.06
C GLU A 405 33.94 21.00 -1.89
N LEU A 406 33.99 19.66 -1.85
CA LEU A 406 32.82 18.77 -1.83
C LEU A 406 32.75 17.88 -0.58
N PHE A 407 31.53 17.60 -0.14
CA PHE A 407 31.24 16.54 0.83
C PHE A 407 31.27 15.17 0.16
N HIS A 408 31.80 14.17 0.87
CA HIS A 408 31.78 12.77 0.45
C HIS A 408 31.05 11.95 1.51
N VAL A 409 30.11 11.12 1.09
CA VAL A 409 29.42 10.16 1.95
C VAL A 409 30.47 9.23 2.59
N LEU A 410 30.34 8.98 3.89
CA LEU A 410 31.28 8.11 4.59
C LEU A 410 31.16 6.67 4.09
N THR A 411 32.31 6.03 3.89
CA THR A 411 32.43 4.65 3.43
C THR A 411 33.34 3.86 4.39
N PRO A 412 33.22 2.52 4.44
CA PRO A 412 34.09 1.67 5.25
C PRO A 412 35.57 1.78 4.85
N VAL A 413 36.49 1.39 5.75
CA VAL A 413 37.95 1.45 5.56
C VAL A 413 38.41 0.84 4.23
N ASP A 414 37.88 -0.33 3.87
CA ASP A 414 38.34 -1.10 2.71
C ASP A 414 37.76 -0.60 1.37
N ARG A 415 36.96 0.48 1.36
CA ARG A 415 36.42 1.09 0.14
C ARG A 415 37.29 2.27 -0.29
N GLU A 416 38.04 2.08 -1.37
CA GLU A 416 39.00 3.07 -1.88
C GLU A 416 38.34 4.27 -2.58
N ASP A 417 37.13 4.12 -3.14
CA ASP A 417 36.44 5.16 -3.92
C ASP A 417 35.53 6.05 -3.05
N PRO A 418 35.86 7.35 -2.85
CA PRO A 418 35.02 8.26 -2.09
C PRO A 418 33.75 8.63 -2.86
N LEU A 419 32.58 8.41 -2.25
CA LEU A 419 31.28 8.73 -2.84
C LEU A 419 30.94 10.22 -2.68
N ALA A 420 31.16 11.03 -3.71
CA ALA A 420 30.83 12.45 -3.67
C ALA A 420 29.31 12.68 -3.49
N LEU A 421 28.93 13.60 -2.61
CA LEU A 421 27.52 13.97 -2.33
C LEU A 421 26.96 14.86 -3.46
N THR A 422 26.90 14.33 -4.69
CA THR A 422 26.34 14.99 -5.88
C THR A 422 25.10 14.22 -6.36
N ASP A 423 24.20 14.86 -7.13
CA ASP A 423 22.99 14.18 -7.65
C ASP A 423 23.37 12.93 -8.48
N ALA A 424 24.32 13.03 -9.40
CA ALA A 424 24.73 11.91 -10.27
C ALA A 424 25.34 10.72 -9.51
N ALA A 425 26.26 10.97 -8.57
CA ALA A 425 26.92 9.91 -7.82
C ALA A 425 25.96 9.24 -6.82
N VAL A 426 25.14 10.03 -6.12
CA VAL A 426 24.18 9.53 -5.14
C VAL A 426 23.06 8.75 -5.82
N GLU A 427 22.48 9.23 -6.91
CA GLU A 427 21.39 8.51 -7.61
C GLU A 427 21.84 7.13 -8.12
N THR A 428 23.08 7.04 -8.60
CA THR A 428 23.69 5.76 -9.00
C THR A 428 23.84 4.81 -7.80
N GLU A 429 24.32 5.32 -6.66
CA GLU A 429 24.47 4.50 -5.45
C GLU A 429 23.10 4.11 -4.87
N LEU A 430 22.13 5.02 -4.83
CA LEU A 430 20.77 4.74 -4.35
C LEU A 430 20.08 3.66 -5.19
N ALA A 431 20.29 3.65 -6.52
CA ALA A 431 19.78 2.59 -7.37
C ALA A 431 20.38 1.21 -7.03
N LYS A 432 21.69 1.16 -6.71
CA LYS A 432 22.36 -0.08 -6.25
C LYS A 432 21.84 -0.53 -4.88
N ILE A 433 21.69 0.41 -3.93
CA ILE A 433 21.17 0.13 -2.60
C ILE A 433 19.73 -0.38 -2.68
N GLU A 434 18.88 0.24 -3.49
CA GLU A 434 17.49 -0.19 -3.67
C GLU A 434 17.41 -1.60 -4.27
N ALA A 435 18.26 -1.93 -5.26
CA ALA A 435 18.33 -3.29 -5.80
C ALA A 435 18.75 -4.32 -4.74
N ARG A 436 19.73 -3.99 -3.88
CA ARG A 436 20.16 -4.85 -2.77
C ARG A 436 19.10 -4.97 -1.68
N LEU A 437 18.42 -3.89 -1.31
CA LEU A 437 17.30 -3.90 -0.37
C LEU A 437 16.15 -4.75 -0.90
N ALA A 438 15.79 -4.61 -2.18
CA ALA A 438 14.76 -5.43 -2.80
C ALA A 438 15.13 -6.93 -2.79
N ALA A 439 16.40 -7.27 -3.06
CA ALA A 439 16.89 -8.64 -2.95
C ALA A 439 16.82 -9.18 -1.51
N PHE A 440 17.22 -8.36 -0.53
CA PHE A 440 17.12 -8.69 0.90
C PHE A 440 15.67 -8.89 1.36
N ASP A 441 14.77 -7.98 0.97
CA ASP A 441 13.33 -8.07 1.26
C ASP A 441 12.75 -9.36 0.66
N ASN A 442 13.11 -9.70 -0.57
CA ASN A 442 12.69 -10.93 -1.23
C ASN A 442 13.21 -12.18 -0.50
N GLN A 443 14.48 -12.18 -0.08
CA GLN A 443 15.07 -13.30 0.66
C GLN A 443 14.36 -13.52 2.00
N ASN A 444 14.15 -12.46 2.77
CA ASN A 444 13.46 -12.53 4.07
C ASN A 444 12.02 -13.01 3.90
N ARG A 445 11.32 -12.48 2.90
CA ARG A 445 9.95 -12.89 2.57
C ARG A 445 9.90 -14.37 2.21
N ARG A 446 10.77 -14.85 1.32
CA ARG A 446 10.83 -16.27 0.91
C ARG A 446 11.18 -17.20 2.07
N ALA A 447 12.10 -16.78 2.95
CA ALA A 447 12.44 -17.52 4.16
C ALA A 447 11.23 -17.66 5.10
N ALA A 448 10.45 -16.59 5.30
CA ALA A 448 9.21 -16.63 6.08
C ALA A 448 8.15 -17.52 5.41
N VAL A 449 7.93 -17.39 4.10
CA VAL A 449 7.01 -18.23 3.30
C VAL A 449 7.30 -19.72 3.48
N ALA A 450 8.58 -20.11 3.48
CA ALA A 450 9.02 -21.51 3.56
C ALA A 450 8.61 -22.20 4.89
N THR A 451 8.41 -21.42 5.96
CA THR A 451 7.93 -21.96 7.24
C THR A 451 6.51 -22.54 7.13
N GLN A 452 5.77 -22.20 6.07
CA GLN A 452 4.40 -22.64 5.84
C GLN A 452 4.31 -23.85 4.88
N ASP A 453 5.42 -24.30 4.28
CA ASP A 453 5.41 -25.28 3.20
C ASP A 453 4.90 -26.66 3.64
N ALA A 454 5.18 -27.07 4.87
CA ALA A 454 4.71 -28.36 5.40
C ALA A 454 3.17 -28.44 5.44
N PHE A 455 2.52 -27.34 5.82
CA PHE A 455 1.06 -27.25 5.85
C PHE A 455 0.47 -27.31 4.45
N TRP A 456 1.00 -26.50 3.52
CA TRP A 456 0.51 -26.46 2.14
C TRP A 456 0.77 -27.77 1.40
N LYS A 457 1.93 -28.40 1.61
CA LYS A 457 2.23 -29.73 1.06
C LYS A 457 1.19 -30.77 1.48
N LYS A 458 0.85 -30.81 2.78
CA LYS A 458 -0.20 -31.72 3.30
C LYS A 458 -1.54 -31.45 2.60
N ARG A 459 -1.93 -30.18 2.45
CA ARG A 459 -3.18 -29.80 1.79
C ARG A 459 -3.20 -30.21 0.31
N HIS A 460 -2.09 -30.00 -0.41
CA HIS A 460 -1.97 -30.40 -1.82
C HIS A 460 -1.89 -31.92 -2.00
N ASP A 461 -1.32 -32.66 -1.05
CA ASP A 461 -1.37 -34.12 -1.03
C ASP A 461 -2.82 -34.63 -0.90
N LEU A 462 -3.63 -34.01 -0.04
CA LEU A 462 -5.06 -34.31 0.08
C LEU A 462 -5.81 -34.01 -1.22
N ALA A 463 -5.52 -32.87 -1.86
CA ALA A 463 -6.09 -32.50 -3.14
C ALA A 463 -5.77 -33.52 -4.25
N ARG A 464 -4.50 -33.93 -4.39
CA ARG A 464 -4.07 -34.99 -5.33
C ARG A 464 -4.78 -36.32 -5.08
N ASN A 465 -4.89 -36.73 -3.82
CA ASN A 465 -5.58 -37.96 -3.44
C ASN A 465 -7.07 -37.90 -3.78
N TRP A 466 -7.70 -36.73 -3.63
CA TRP A 466 -9.09 -36.53 -4.01
C TRP A 466 -9.31 -36.60 -5.52
N VAL A 467 -8.43 -35.99 -6.32
CA VAL A 467 -8.49 -36.09 -7.80
C VAL A 467 -8.34 -37.53 -8.26
N THR A 468 -7.48 -38.33 -7.62
CA THR A 468 -7.34 -39.77 -7.91
C THR A 468 -8.65 -40.54 -7.72
N LYS A 469 -9.45 -40.15 -6.72
CA LYS A 469 -10.77 -40.75 -6.43
C LYS A 469 -11.90 -40.16 -7.28
N ASN A 470 -11.70 -38.98 -7.84
CA ASN A 470 -12.67 -38.23 -8.65
C ASN A 470 -12.00 -37.84 -9.96
N PRO A 471 -11.71 -38.81 -10.85
CA PRO A 471 -10.90 -38.58 -12.04
C PRO A 471 -11.57 -37.58 -12.99
N ALA A 472 -10.72 -36.88 -13.73
CA ALA A 472 -11.15 -35.95 -14.77
C ALA A 472 -11.85 -36.65 -15.94
N ALA A 473 -12.54 -35.87 -16.76
CA ALA A 473 -12.99 -36.29 -18.08
C ALA A 473 -11.84 -36.91 -18.91
N LYS A 474 -12.14 -38.00 -19.64
CA LYS A 474 -11.15 -38.68 -20.48
C LYS A 474 -10.81 -37.80 -21.69
N VAL A 475 -9.52 -37.59 -21.94
CA VAL A 475 -9.02 -36.92 -23.14
C VAL A 475 -9.43 -37.71 -24.39
N PRO A 476 -10.06 -37.09 -25.40
CA PRO A 476 -10.41 -37.76 -26.66
C PRO A 476 -9.18 -38.18 -27.47
N ASP A 477 -9.32 -39.24 -28.27
CA ASP A 477 -8.26 -39.73 -29.16
C ASP A 477 -8.27 -38.97 -30.52
N ALA A 478 -8.26 -37.62 -30.49
CA ALA A 478 -8.48 -36.77 -31.66
C ALA A 478 -7.27 -35.90 -32.08
N ALA A 479 -6.34 -35.61 -31.18
CA ALA A 479 -5.14 -34.82 -31.45
C ALA A 479 -3.98 -35.22 -30.51
N GLU A 480 -2.74 -34.82 -30.84
CA GLU A 480 -1.57 -35.08 -29.99
C GLU A 480 -1.63 -34.28 -28.67
N HIS A 481 -2.16 -33.06 -28.72
CA HIS A 481 -2.27 -32.19 -27.55
C HIS A 481 -3.67 -32.28 -26.92
N PRO A 482 -3.79 -32.46 -25.58
CA PRO A 482 -5.08 -32.72 -24.93
C PRO A 482 -6.14 -31.63 -25.15
N VAL A 483 -5.74 -30.34 -25.08
CA VAL A 483 -6.66 -29.21 -25.31
C VAL A 483 -7.26 -29.30 -26.71
N ASP A 484 -6.42 -29.46 -27.73
CA ASP A 484 -6.85 -29.53 -29.12
C ASP A 484 -7.74 -30.75 -29.38
N ALA A 485 -7.48 -31.88 -28.70
CA ALA A 485 -8.30 -33.08 -28.81
C ALA A 485 -9.74 -32.85 -28.32
N PHE A 486 -9.94 -32.13 -27.21
CA PHE A 486 -11.27 -31.77 -26.73
C PHE A 486 -12.00 -30.80 -27.67
N LEU A 487 -11.29 -29.79 -28.19
CA LEU A 487 -11.86 -28.80 -29.10
C LEU A 487 -12.30 -29.46 -30.41
N GLN A 488 -11.43 -30.29 -31.00
CA GLN A 488 -11.73 -31.04 -32.23
C GLN A 488 -12.90 -32.00 -32.02
N ALA A 489 -12.93 -32.73 -30.90
CA ALA A 489 -14.04 -33.63 -30.58
C ALA A 489 -15.40 -32.92 -30.46
N LYS A 490 -15.44 -31.66 -29.98
CA LYS A 490 -16.69 -30.88 -30.01
C LYS A 490 -17.07 -30.50 -31.44
N ALA A 491 -16.13 -29.99 -32.24
CA ALA A 491 -16.36 -29.63 -33.63
C ALA A 491 -16.88 -30.82 -34.46
N ASP A 492 -16.23 -31.98 -34.35
CA ASP A 492 -16.59 -33.21 -35.06
C ASP A 492 -17.99 -33.70 -34.66
N ARG A 493 -18.32 -33.68 -33.35
CA ARG A 493 -19.65 -34.04 -32.86
C ARG A 493 -20.73 -33.12 -33.40
N ALA A 494 -20.46 -31.81 -33.45
CA ALA A 494 -21.40 -30.83 -33.97
C ALA A 494 -21.65 -31.01 -35.48
N LEU A 495 -20.58 -31.26 -36.25
CA LEU A 495 -20.69 -31.52 -37.69
C LEU A 495 -21.43 -32.84 -37.97
N ALA A 496 -21.13 -33.90 -37.23
CA ALA A 496 -21.81 -35.18 -37.33
C ALA A 496 -23.31 -35.06 -36.99
N ALA A 497 -23.66 -34.36 -35.91
CA ALA A 497 -25.04 -34.10 -35.52
C ALA A 497 -25.80 -33.29 -36.59
N SER A 498 -25.15 -32.27 -37.17
CA SER A 498 -25.73 -31.46 -38.26
C SER A 498 -25.98 -32.26 -39.55
N SER A 499 -25.18 -33.30 -39.82
CA SER A 499 -25.29 -34.10 -41.05
C SER A 499 -26.47 -35.09 -41.05
N GLY A 500 -27.05 -35.38 -39.88
CA GLY A 500 -28.13 -36.35 -39.69
C GLY A 500 -29.54 -35.81 -39.90
N GLU A 501 -29.72 -34.50 -40.14
CA GLU A 501 -31.03 -33.84 -40.09
C GLU A 501 -31.37 -33.05 -41.36
N ASN A 502 -32.67 -32.87 -41.60
CA ASN A 502 -33.13 -32.03 -42.71
C ASN A 502 -32.86 -30.56 -42.35
N ALA A 503 -31.90 -29.94 -43.05
CA ALA A 503 -31.46 -28.56 -42.85
C ALA A 503 -32.63 -27.55 -42.81
N ALA A 504 -33.69 -27.76 -43.59
CA ALA A 504 -34.86 -26.86 -43.59
C ALA A 504 -35.68 -26.94 -42.28
N ASN A 505 -35.81 -28.14 -41.71
CA ASN A 505 -36.50 -28.31 -40.43
C ASN A 505 -35.66 -27.81 -39.26
N ALA A 506 -34.33 -28.00 -39.34
CA ALA A 506 -33.39 -27.48 -38.37
C ALA A 506 -33.37 -25.94 -38.34
N ALA A 507 -33.29 -25.29 -39.51
CA ALA A 507 -33.43 -23.84 -39.63
C ALA A 507 -34.77 -23.35 -39.07
N ARG A 508 -35.89 -23.99 -39.45
CA ARG A 508 -37.22 -23.61 -38.93
C ARG A 508 -37.32 -23.65 -37.41
N PHE A 509 -36.76 -24.68 -36.77
CA PHE A 509 -36.77 -24.75 -35.30
C PHE A 509 -35.91 -23.65 -34.67
N HIS A 510 -34.64 -23.52 -35.09
CA HIS A 510 -33.70 -22.57 -34.49
C HIS A 510 -34.02 -21.10 -34.77
N ASP A 511 -34.65 -20.81 -35.92
CA ASP A 511 -34.93 -19.44 -36.35
C ASP A 511 -36.38 -18.99 -36.03
N GLU A 512 -37.34 -19.92 -35.92
CA GLU A 512 -38.76 -19.56 -35.71
C GLU A 512 -39.35 -20.03 -34.37
N VAL A 513 -38.91 -21.18 -33.82
CA VAL A 513 -39.54 -21.80 -32.64
C VAL A 513 -38.73 -21.50 -31.38
N LEU A 514 -37.44 -21.79 -31.42
CA LEU A 514 -36.54 -21.61 -30.28
C LEU A 514 -36.50 -20.17 -29.77
N PRO A 515 -36.48 -19.12 -30.62
CA PRO A 515 -36.52 -17.73 -30.14
C PRO A 515 -37.78 -17.42 -29.33
N ILE A 516 -38.94 -17.97 -29.71
CA ILE A 516 -40.19 -17.78 -28.99
C ILE A 516 -40.08 -18.39 -27.59
N LEU A 517 -39.61 -19.64 -27.50
CA LEU A 517 -39.43 -20.34 -26.24
C LEU A 517 -38.38 -19.63 -25.35
N SER A 518 -37.26 -19.19 -25.94
CA SER A 518 -36.19 -18.53 -25.19
C SER A 518 -36.60 -17.17 -24.64
N GLU A 519 -37.26 -16.35 -25.46
CA GLU A 519 -37.61 -14.98 -25.08
C GLU A 519 -38.80 -14.91 -24.12
N ASN A 520 -39.73 -15.86 -24.22
CA ASN A 520 -41.01 -15.78 -23.50
C ASN A 520 -41.17 -16.85 -22.41
N CYS A 521 -40.45 -17.97 -22.48
CA CYS A 521 -40.69 -19.11 -21.59
C CYS A 521 -39.49 -19.46 -20.70
N PHE A 522 -38.24 -19.38 -21.20
CA PHE A 522 -37.07 -19.90 -20.49
C PHE A 522 -36.77 -19.17 -19.18
N ARG A 523 -37.13 -17.89 -19.05
CA ARG A 523 -36.97 -17.16 -17.78
C ARG A 523 -37.64 -17.86 -16.59
N CYS A 524 -38.78 -18.53 -16.81
CA CYS A 524 -39.52 -19.23 -15.75
C CYS A 524 -39.39 -20.76 -15.84
N HIS A 525 -39.21 -21.30 -17.04
CA HIS A 525 -39.21 -22.73 -17.35
C HIS A 525 -37.93 -23.12 -18.12
N GLY A 526 -36.78 -22.75 -17.60
CA GLY A 526 -35.48 -23.00 -18.24
C GLY A 526 -34.37 -22.60 -17.28
N GLU A 527 -34.24 -21.30 -17.06
CA GLU A 527 -33.38 -20.69 -16.04
C GLU A 527 -33.89 -21.04 -14.63
N LYS A 528 -35.22 -20.95 -14.43
CA LYS A 528 -35.91 -21.36 -13.21
C LYS A 528 -36.74 -22.63 -13.46
N ASP A 529 -37.13 -23.31 -12.39
CA ASP A 529 -37.98 -24.50 -12.44
C ASP A 529 -39.35 -24.20 -11.81
N LYS A 530 -40.10 -23.25 -12.40
CA LYS A 530 -41.45 -22.95 -11.92
C LYS A 530 -42.40 -24.08 -12.32
N GLY A 531 -43.09 -24.65 -11.35
CA GLY A 531 -44.07 -25.71 -11.58
C GLY A 531 -43.47 -27.04 -12.05
N ASP A 532 -42.21 -27.31 -11.69
CA ASP A 532 -41.46 -28.54 -12.05
C ASP A 532 -41.38 -28.79 -13.58
N LEU A 533 -41.40 -27.72 -14.38
CA LEU A 533 -41.37 -27.75 -15.84
C LEU A 533 -40.19 -26.94 -16.39
N LYS A 534 -39.38 -27.59 -17.22
CA LYS A 534 -38.37 -26.95 -18.08
C LYS A 534 -38.72 -27.14 -19.56
N LEU A 535 -38.44 -26.11 -20.35
CA LEU A 535 -38.73 -26.02 -21.77
C LEU A 535 -37.46 -25.82 -22.61
N ASP A 536 -36.28 -25.73 -21.99
CA ASP A 536 -34.98 -25.48 -22.65
C ASP A 536 -34.29 -26.75 -23.16
N SER A 537 -34.94 -27.91 -23.00
CA SER A 537 -34.54 -29.19 -23.54
C SER A 537 -35.76 -29.89 -24.11
N ARG A 538 -35.56 -30.73 -25.14
CA ARG A 538 -36.67 -31.54 -25.67
C ARG A 538 -37.22 -32.48 -24.61
N GLU A 539 -36.35 -33.18 -23.89
CA GLU A 539 -36.76 -34.20 -22.93
C GLU A 539 -37.66 -33.62 -21.83
N ASP A 540 -37.33 -32.44 -21.32
CA ASP A 540 -38.14 -31.76 -20.32
C ASP A 540 -39.40 -31.14 -20.93
N ALA A 541 -39.29 -30.54 -22.13
CA ALA A 541 -40.43 -29.93 -22.79
C ALA A 541 -41.54 -30.94 -23.10
N LEU A 542 -41.19 -32.22 -23.32
CA LEU A 542 -42.15 -33.31 -23.51
C LEU A 542 -43.03 -33.59 -22.28
N LYS A 543 -42.72 -33.03 -21.10
CA LYS A 543 -43.63 -33.08 -19.93
C LYS A 543 -44.89 -32.23 -20.15
N ALA A 544 -44.79 -31.15 -20.93
CA ALA A 544 -45.90 -30.25 -21.26
C ALA A 544 -46.34 -30.33 -22.74
N ILE A 545 -45.64 -31.12 -23.56
CA ILE A 545 -45.88 -31.27 -24.99
C ILE A 545 -46.18 -32.72 -25.32
N VAL A 546 -47.28 -32.96 -26.04
CA VAL A 546 -47.61 -34.24 -26.66
C VAL A 546 -47.20 -34.17 -28.14
N PRO A 547 -46.12 -34.83 -28.58
CA PRO A 547 -45.65 -34.76 -29.96
C PRO A 547 -46.71 -35.22 -30.96
N GLY A 548 -47.00 -34.39 -31.96
CA GLY A 548 -47.99 -34.66 -32.99
C GLY A 548 -49.42 -34.28 -32.62
N ASP A 549 -49.67 -33.79 -31.40
CA ASP A 549 -50.99 -33.37 -30.94
C ASP A 549 -50.91 -32.06 -30.13
N ALA A 550 -51.05 -30.95 -30.85
CA ALA A 550 -51.00 -29.62 -30.24
C ALA A 550 -52.18 -29.34 -29.31
N GLU A 551 -53.36 -29.92 -29.55
CA GLU A 551 -54.54 -29.70 -28.70
C GLU A 551 -54.45 -30.49 -27.38
N ALA A 552 -53.75 -31.63 -27.39
CA ALA A 552 -53.47 -32.40 -26.17
C ALA A 552 -52.26 -31.87 -25.38
N SER A 553 -51.55 -30.86 -25.89
CA SER A 553 -50.34 -30.31 -25.25
C SER A 553 -50.69 -29.20 -24.26
N ASP A 554 -50.33 -29.38 -22.98
CA ASP A 554 -50.58 -28.39 -21.93
C ASP A 554 -49.89 -27.05 -22.22
N LEU A 555 -48.71 -27.06 -22.85
CA LEU A 555 -48.03 -25.85 -23.31
C LEU A 555 -48.96 -24.97 -24.17
N ILE A 556 -49.71 -25.56 -25.09
CA ILE A 556 -50.62 -24.82 -25.96
C ILE A 556 -51.83 -24.31 -25.17
N ALA A 557 -52.40 -25.11 -24.27
CA ALA A 557 -53.51 -24.70 -23.42
C ALA A 557 -53.17 -23.48 -22.56
N ARG A 558 -51.94 -23.44 -22.03
CA ARG A 558 -51.44 -22.34 -21.19
C ARG A 558 -51.17 -21.05 -21.97
N ILE A 559 -50.78 -21.11 -23.24
CA ILE A 559 -50.49 -19.90 -24.04
C ILE A 559 -51.70 -19.32 -24.78
N VAL A 560 -52.85 -20.00 -24.76
CA VAL A 560 -54.09 -19.54 -25.43
C VAL A 560 -55.23 -19.21 -24.46
N THR A 561 -55.06 -19.44 -23.15
CA THR A 561 -56.09 -19.15 -22.16
C THR A 561 -56.20 -17.65 -21.88
N ASP A 562 -57.44 -17.18 -21.67
CA ASP A 562 -57.73 -15.80 -21.27
C ASP A 562 -57.72 -15.62 -19.73
N ASP A 563 -57.59 -16.71 -18.97
CA ASP A 563 -57.49 -16.67 -17.50
C ASP A 563 -56.13 -16.13 -17.05
N GLU A 564 -56.13 -14.96 -16.39
CA GLU A 564 -54.92 -14.26 -15.97
C GLU A 564 -54.05 -15.08 -15.00
N ASP A 565 -54.64 -15.99 -14.20
CA ASP A 565 -53.90 -16.82 -13.25
C ASP A 565 -53.24 -18.05 -13.92
N ASP A 566 -53.76 -18.47 -15.07
CA ASP A 566 -53.31 -19.68 -15.79
C ASP A 566 -52.56 -19.37 -17.11
N ARG A 567 -52.60 -18.12 -17.59
CA ARG A 567 -52.01 -17.67 -18.86
C ARG A 567 -50.49 -17.58 -18.79
N MET A 568 -49.84 -18.15 -19.80
CA MET A 568 -48.39 -18.09 -20.00
C MET A 568 -48.05 -17.46 -21.37
N PRO A 569 -47.03 -16.59 -21.47
CA PRO A 569 -46.33 -15.93 -20.36
C PRO A 569 -47.29 -15.03 -19.55
N PRO A 570 -46.99 -14.76 -18.27
CA PRO A 570 -47.82 -13.95 -17.38
C PRO A 570 -47.63 -12.46 -17.69
N THR A 571 -47.97 -12.06 -18.92
CA THR A 571 -47.96 -10.69 -19.41
C THR A 571 -49.38 -10.29 -19.78
N ASP A 572 -49.66 -8.99 -19.80
CA ASP A 572 -50.98 -8.46 -20.15
C ASP A 572 -51.40 -8.83 -21.58
N GLU A 573 -50.43 -9.01 -22.49
CA GLU A 573 -50.67 -9.26 -23.92
C GLU A 573 -50.50 -10.73 -24.34
N GLY A 574 -49.83 -11.58 -23.54
CA GLY A 574 -49.54 -12.97 -23.91
C GLY A 574 -48.59 -13.11 -25.12
N LEU A 575 -48.64 -14.27 -25.80
CA LEU A 575 -47.97 -14.46 -27.11
C LEU A 575 -48.86 -14.01 -28.25
N ASP A 576 -48.28 -13.48 -29.32
CA ASP A 576 -49.05 -13.11 -30.49
C ASP A 576 -49.58 -14.36 -31.24
N PRO A 577 -50.67 -14.25 -32.03
CA PRO A 577 -51.25 -15.38 -32.73
C PRO A 577 -50.30 -16.08 -33.73
N ALA A 578 -49.33 -15.35 -34.31
CA ALA A 578 -48.36 -15.92 -35.24
C ALA A 578 -47.29 -16.74 -34.49
N GLN A 579 -46.88 -16.31 -33.31
CA GLN A 579 -46.00 -17.07 -32.41
C GLN A 579 -46.68 -18.35 -31.93
N ILE A 580 -47.94 -18.26 -31.48
CA ILE A 580 -48.74 -19.43 -31.07
C ILE A 580 -48.86 -20.43 -32.23
N LYS A 581 -49.13 -19.93 -33.45
CA LYS A 581 -49.19 -20.78 -34.65
C LYS A 581 -47.87 -21.51 -34.91
N LYS A 582 -46.72 -20.82 -34.79
CA LYS A 582 -45.40 -21.45 -34.99
C LYS A 582 -45.14 -22.56 -33.98
N LEU A 583 -45.51 -22.35 -32.70
CA LEU A 583 -45.40 -23.38 -31.66
C LEU A 583 -46.34 -24.57 -31.93
N ARG A 584 -47.58 -24.32 -32.35
CA ARG A 584 -48.55 -25.37 -32.75
C ARG A 584 -48.02 -26.20 -33.93
N ASP A 585 -47.61 -25.56 -35.03
CA ASP A 585 -47.06 -26.22 -36.22
C ASP A 585 -45.84 -27.10 -35.85
N TRP A 586 -44.99 -26.61 -34.93
CA TRP A 586 -43.83 -27.36 -34.45
C TRP A 586 -44.23 -28.60 -33.64
N ILE A 587 -45.18 -28.48 -32.73
CA ILE A 587 -45.69 -29.62 -31.94
C ILE A 587 -46.35 -30.65 -32.86
N GLU A 588 -47.20 -30.22 -33.80
CA GLU A 588 -47.84 -31.08 -34.80
C GLU A 588 -46.81 -31.82 -35.68
N SER A 589 -45.65 -31.19 -35.95
CA SER A 589 -44.54 -31.84 -36.67
C SER A 589 -43.74 -32.85 -35.83
N GLY A 590 -44.18 -33.13 -34.60
CA GLY A 590 -43.59 -34.09 -33.68
C GLY A 590 -42.62 -33.48 -32.66
N ALA A 591 -42.68 -32.15 -32.45
CA ALA A 591 -41.83 -31.41 -31.51
C ALA A 591 -40.35 -31.83 -31.63
N LYS A 592 -39.85 -31.88 -32.88
CA LYS A 592 -38.45 -32.23 -33.14
C LYS A 592 -37.57 -31.10 -32.66
N TRP A 593 -36.47 -31.45 -32.00
CA TRP A 593 -35.48 -30.49 -31.50
C TRP A 593 -34.14 -30.74 -32.21
N PRO A 594 -34.08 -30.37 -33.49
CA PRO A 594 -32.91 -30.64 -34.32
C PRO A 594 -31.64 -29.98 -33.77
N ALA A 595 -30.50 -30.62 -33.99
CA ALA A 595 -29.20 -29.99 -33.77
C ALA A 595 -29.10 -28.75 -34.67
N ARG A 596 -28.48 -27.69 -34.15
CA ARG A 596 -28.28 -26.47 -34.93
C ARG A 596 -27.40 -26.80 -36.15
N PRO A 597 -27.77 -26.37 -37.36
CA PRO A 597 -26.92 -26.58 -38.53
C PRO A 597 -25.53 -25.98 -38.31
N VAL A 598 -24.50 -26.74 -38.62
CA VAL A 598 -23.09 -26.31 -38.57
C VAL A 598 -22.47 -26.59 -39.92
N SER A 599 -21.89 -25.57 -40.56
CA SER A 599 -21.20 -25.75 -41.83
C SER A 599 -19.75 -26.17 -41.60
N PRO A 600 -19.11 -26.91 -42.54
CA PRO A 600 -17.68 -27.22 -42.45
C PRO A 600 -16.79 -25.98 -42.28
N ASP A 601 -17.18 -24.85 -42.88
CA ASP A 601 -16.42 -23.60 -42.80
C ASP A 601 -16.45 -22.98 -41.39
N GLU A 602 -17.54 -23.16 -40.65
CA GLU A 602 -17.66 -22.66 -39.26
C GLU A 602 -16.79 -23.42 -38.26
N VAL A 603 -16.44 -24.66 -38.59
CA VAL A 603 -15.55 -25.53 -37.81
C VAL A 603 -14.20 -25.74 -38.50
N ALA A 604 -13.89 -24.93 -39.50
CA ALA A 604 -12.59 -24.96 -40.14
C ALA A 604 -11.52 -24.44 -39.17
N THR A 605 -10.40 -25.14 -39.11
CA THR A 605 -9.24 -24.75 -38.31
C THR A 605 -8.46 -23.65 -39.03
N PRO A 606 -8.23 -22.47 -38.39
CA PRO A 606 -7.38 -21.43 -38.96
C PRO A 606 -5.89 -21.82 -38.96
N ASN A 607 -5.08 -21.07 -39.73
CA ASN A 607 -3.65 -21.31 -39.80
C ASN A 607 -2.92 -20.99 -38.49
N LEU A 608 -1.78 -21.66 -38.27
CA LEU A 608 -0.83 -21.27 -37.22
C LEU A 608 -0.18 -19.93 -37.55
N VAL A 609 0.06 -19.10 -36.53
CA VAL A 609 0.75 -17.83 -36.72
C VAL A 609 2.26 -18.01 -36.89
N SER A 610 2.89 -17.02 -37.53
CA SER A 610 4.35 -16.96 -37.68
C SER A 610 5.06 -16.85 -36.32
N ASP A 611 6.37 -17.11 -36.31
CA ASP A 611 7.18 -16.98 -35.09
C ASP A 611 7.20 -15.56 -34.52
N THR A 612 7.15 -14.52 -35.36
CA THR A 612 7.09 -13.12 -34.90
C THR A 612 5.77 -12.81 -34.21
N ALA A 613 4.66 -13.26 -34.78
CA ALA A 613 3.33 -13.10 -34.20
C ALA A 613 3.19 -13.90 -32.89
N PHE A 614 3.64 -15.15 -32.89
CA PHE A 614 3.66 -15.99 -31.69
C PHE A 614 4.53 -15.39 -30.57
N LEU A 615 5.74 -14.94 -30.90
CA LEU A 615 6.64 -14.27 -29.96
C LEU A 615 5.96 -13.06 -29.31
N ARG A 616 5.41 -12.16 -30.12
CA ARG A 616 4.71 -10.97 -29.63
C ARG A 616 3.51 -11.34 -28.76
N ARG A 617 2.67 -12.28 -29.19
CA ARG A 617 1.49 -12.72 -28.45
C ARG A 617 1.87 -13.29 -27.08
N ALA A 618 2.80 -14.23 -27.05
CA ALA A 618 3.23 -14.88 -25.83
C ALA A 618 3.86 -13.88 -24.84
N TRP A 619 4.65 -12.92 -25.31
CA TRP A 619 5.22 -11.87 -24.46
C TRP A 619 4.16 -10.94 -23.87
N LEU A 620 3.23 -10.47 -24.69
CA LEU A 620 2.17 -9.59 -24.23
C LEU A 620 1.20 -10.30 -23.28
N ASP A 621 0.85 -11.57 -23.53
CA ASP A 621 -0.02 -12.37 -22.67
C ASP A 621 0.61 -12.78 -21.33
N THR A 622 1.94 -12.81 -21.25
CA THR A 622 2.64 -13.25 -20.02
C THR A 622 3.25 -12.11 -19.25
N LEU A 623 3.96 -11.20 -19.90
CA LEU A 623 4.71 -10.09 -19.28
C LEU A 623 4.06 -8.72 -19.51
N GLY A 624 3.05 -8.63 -20.37
CA GLY A 624 2.35 -7.37 -20.64
C GLY A 624 3.13 -6.35 -21.48
N ILE A 625 4.32 -6.69 -21.94
CA ILE A 625 5.23 -5.83 -22.71
C ILE A 625 5.84 -6.61 -23.89
N PRO A 626 6.27 -5.94 -24.98
CA PRO A 626 7.02 -6.60 -26.04
C PRO A 626 8.43 -7.02 -25.56
N PRO A 627 9.06 -8.00 -26.22
CA PRO A 627 10.48 -8.31 -26.00
C PRO A 627 11.37 -7.13 -26.40
N SER A 628 12.56 -7.04 -25.81
CA SER A 628 13.63 -6.22 -26.38
C SER A 628 14.05 -6.75 -27.76
N GLU A 629 14.69 -5.90 -28.56
CA GLU A 629 15.24 -6.28 -29.87
C GLU A 629 16.23 -7.45 -29.76
N THR A 630 17.00 -7.52 -28.68
CA THR A 630 17.98 -8.59 -28.43
C THR A 630 17.27 -9.91 -28.12
N GLU A 631 16.23 -9.88 -27.29
CA GLU A 631 15.42 -11.07 -26.96
C GLU A 631 14.64 -11.57 -28.19
N ALA A 632 14.13 -10.64 -29.02
CA ALA A 632 13.44 -10.98 -30.26
C ALA A 632 14.40 -11.62 -31.27
N ALA A 633 15.56 -11.00 -31.51
CA ALA A 633 16.57 -11.54 -32.43
C ALA A 633 17.07 -12.93 -31.99
N ALA A 634 17.28 -13.13 -30.68
CA ALA A 634 17.69 -14.43 -30.14
C ALA A 634 16.64 -15.53 -30.42
N PHE A 635 15.34 -15.24 -30.25
CA PHE A 635 14.29 -16.22 -30.54
C PHE A 635 14.12 -16.50 -32.04
N LEU A 636 14.21 -15.46 -32.88
CA LEU A 636 14.03 -15.60 -34.32
C LEU A 636 15.19 -16.33 -35.00
N SER A 637 16.40 -16.25 -34.42
CA SER A 637 17.57 -16.99 -34.89
C SER A 637 17.67 -18.41 -34.33
N ASP A 638 16.88 -18.76 -33.31
CA ASP A 638 16.83 -20.12 -32.77
C ASP A 638 16.18 -21.09 -33.76
N THR A 639 16.89 -22.18 -34.06
CA THR A 639 16.49 -23.24 -34.98
C THR A 639 15.96 -24.48 -34.26
N ASP A 640 15.90 -24.48 -32.93
CA ASP A 640 15.36 -25.60 -32.17
C ASP A 640 13.85 -25.78 -32.46
N PRO A 641 13.40 -27.00 -32.82
CA PRO A 641 11.99 -27.24 -33.12
C PRO A 641 11.06 -27.02 -31.91
N ASP A 642 11.57 -27.07 -30.67
CA ASP A 642 10.82 -26.81 -29.43
C ASP A 642 11.09 -25.39 -28.86
N LYS A 643 11.64 -24.47 -29.66
CA LYS A 643 11.92 -23.10 -29.18
C LYS A 643 10.68 -22.39 -28.60
N ARG A 644 9.48 -22.66 -29.13
CA ARG A 644 8.21 -22.11 -28.62
C ARG A 644 7.90 -22.63 -27.21
N GLY A 645 8.01 -23.94 -26.98
CA GLY A 645 7.78 -24.56 -25.67
C GLY A 645 8.79 -24.09 -24.61
N LYS A 646 10.07 -24.00 -24.98
CA LYS A 646 11.14 -23.46 -24.12
C LYS A 646 10.91 -21.99 -23.76
N MET A 647 10.50 -21.18 -24.72
CA MET A 647 10.18 -19.77 -24.50
C MET A 647 8.98 -19.62 -23.56
N ILE A 648 7.89 -20.35 -23.78
CA ILE A 648 6.72 -20.35 -22.88
C ILE A 648 7.16 -20.68 -21.46
N GLN A 649 7.96 -21.74 -21.28
CA GLN A 649 8.44 -22.14 -19.96
C GLN A 649 9.28 -21.04 -19.28
N ARG A 650 10.13 -20.34 -20.05
CA ARG A 650 10.91 -19.20 -19.55
C ARG A 650 9.99 -18.04 -19.13
N LEU A 651 9.05 -17.66 -19.97
CA LEU A 651 8.14 -16.53 -19.72
C LEU A 651 7.24 -16.77 -18.50
N LEU A 652 6.70 -17.98 -18.35
CA LEU A 652 5.87 -18.34 -17.19
C LEU A 652 6.66 -18.36 -15.87
N ASN A 653 7.99 -18.51 -15.92
CA ASN A 653 8.87 -18.45 -14.75
C ASN A 653 9.49 -17.06 -14.52
N ASP A 654 9.19 -16.08 -15.38
CA ASP A 654 9.71 -14.73 -15.25
C ASP A 654 8.91 -13.96 -14.20
N GLU A 655 9.60 -13.39 -13.21
CA GLU A 655 9.01 -12.61 -12.13
C GLU A 655 8.28 -11.35 -12.63
N ARG A 656 8.64 -10.84 -13.83
CA ARG A 656 7.97 -9.70 -14.47
C ARG A 656 6.50 -10.00 -14.79
N SER A 657 6.12 -11.27 -14.89
CA SER A 657 4.72 -11.66 -15.15
C SER A 657 3.77 -11.14 -14.06
N ALA A 658 4.26 -10.94 -12.82
CA ALA A 658 3.48 -10.36 -11.73
C ALA A 658 3.00 -8.92 -12.03
N ASP A 659 3.78 -8.11 -12.75
CA ASP A 659 3.41 -6.75 -13.13
C ASP A 659 2.21 -6.74 -14.10
N HIS A 660 2.13 -7.75 -14.98
CA HIS A 660 1.00 -7.89 -15.90
C HIS A 660 -0.25 -8.44 -15.21
N LEU A 661 -0.07 -9.49 -14.40
CA LEU A 661 -1.18 -10.21 -13.78
C LEU A 661 -1.91 -9.38 -12.71
N VAL A 662 -1.19 -8.54 -11.95
CA VAL A 662 -1.76 -7.84 -10.79
C VAL A 662 -2.94 -6.94 -11.18
N SER A 663 -2.92 -6.28 -12.34
CA SER A 663 -4.02 -5.42 -12.80
C SER A 663 -5.37 -6.14 -12.87
N GLU A 664 -5.39 -7.38 -13.36
CA GLU A 664 -6.61 -8.20 -13.41
C GLU A 664 -7.11 -8.49 -12.00
N TRP A 665 -6.20 -8.78 -11.07
CA TRP A 665 -6.54 -9.01 -9.66
C TRP A 665 -7.04 -7.75 -8.95
N LEU A 666 -6.54 -6.56 -9.32
CA LEU A 666 -7.05 -5.30 -8.77
C LEU A 666 -8.52 -5.08 -9.15
N ASP A 667 -8.88 -5.38 -10.40
CA ASP A 667 -10.26 -5.35 -10.90
C ASP A 667 -11.12 -6.41 -10.21
N LEU A 668 -10.64 -7.65 -10.18
CA LEU A 668 -11.34 -8.80 -9.60
C LEU A 668 -11.65 -8.60 -8.12
N LEU A 669 -10.76 -7.94 -7.37
CA LEU A 669 -10.89 -7.72 -5.93
C LEU A 669 -11.37 -6.31 -5.57
N ALA A 670 -11.82 -5.54 -6.56
CA ALA A 670 -12.37 -4.19 -6.42
C ALA A 670 -11.46 -3.26 -5.58
N GLU A 671 -10.18 -3.16 -5.95
CA GLU A 671 -9.26 -2.28 -5.25
C GLU A 671 -9.49 -0.80 -5.61
N ASN A 672 -9.84 -0.01 -4.61
CA ASN A 672 -10.19 1.41 -4.68
C ASN A 672 -9.30 2.29 -3.78
N PRO A 673 -8.06 2.61 -4.21
CA PRO A 673 -7.17 3.52 -3.50
C PRO A 673 -7.57 5.00 -3.65
N THR A 674 -7.43 5.79 -2.59
CA THR A 674 -7.54 7.24 -2.59
C THR A 674 -6.43 7.85 -1.75
N LEU A 675 -5.74 8.86 -2.30
CA LEU A 675 -4.57 9.47 -1.64
C LEU A 675 -4.97 10.53 -0.60
N LEU A 676 -6.12 11.18 -0.78
CA LEU A 676 -6.52 12.35 0.03
C LEU A 676 -7.28 12.01 1.31
N ASN A 677 -8.15 10.99 1.35
CA ASN A 677 -9.09 10.81 2.45
C ASN A 677 -9.18 9.36 2.96
N GLN A 678 -8.12 8.88 3.61
CA GLN A 678 -8.14 7.53 4.19
C GLN A 678 -9.08 7.35 5.37
N SER A 679 -9.49 8.42 6.06
CA SER A 679 -10.50 8.33 7.12
C SER A 679 -11.85 7.79 6.64
N GLN A 680 -12.05 7.69 5.32
CA GLN A 680 -13.20 7.04 4.71
C GLN A 680 -12.97 5.56 4.36
N GLY A 681 -11.89 4.92 4.83
CA GLY A 681 -11.68 3.47 4.66
C GLY A 681 -11.17 3.06 3.27
N SER A 682 -10.41 3.93 2.60
CA SER A 682 -9.82 3.61 1.30
C SER A 682 -8.97 2.34 1.35
N THR A 683 -9.17 1.48 0.35
CA THR A 683 -8.34 0.28 0.12
C THR A 683 -7.01 0.68 -0.56
N GLY A 684 -6.19 -0.26 -1.05
CA GLY A 684 -5.07 0.12 -1.94
C GLY A 684 -3.69 -0.43 -1.63
N PRO A 685 -3.29 -0.64 -0.36
CA PRO A 685 -1.96 -1.20 -0.11
C PRO A 685 -1.88 -2.71 -0.38
N PHE A 686 -3.00 -3.44 -0.25
CA PHE A 686 -3.00 -4.90 -0.39
C PHE A 686 -2.63 -5.39 -1.80
N ARG A 687 -2.61 -4.51 -2.82
CA ARG A 687 -1.94 -4.78 -4.11
C ARG A 687 -0.53 -5.32 -3.98
N PHE A 688 0.22 -4.88 -2.97
CA PHE A 688 1.58 -5.35 -2.78
C PHE A 688 1.62 -6.81 -2.30
N PHE A 689 0.62 -7.25 -1.52
CA PHE A 689 0.42 -8.67 -1.22
C PHE A 689 0.08 -9.46 -2.50
N LEU A 690 -0.77 -8.92 -3.39
CA LEU A 690 -1.09 -9.57 -4.66
C LEU A 690 0.15 -9.71 -5.53
N HIS A 691 0.89 -8.62 -5.72
CA HIS A 691 2.13 -8.59 -6.51
C HIS A 691 3.18 -9.56 -5.95
N ASP A 692 3.44 -9.53 -4.64
CA ASP A 692 4.38 -10.46 -4.01
C ASP A 692 3.95 -11.92 -4.19
N SER A 693 2.65 -12.22 -4.07
CA SER A 693 2.12 -13.58 -4.22
C SER A 693 2.21 -14.10 -5.66
N LEU A 694 1.94 -13.24 -6.65
CA LEU A 694 2.07 -13.57 -8.07
C LEU A 694 3.54 -13.74 -8.47
N ARG A 695 4.42 -12.87 -7.97
CA ARG A 695 5.86 -12.92 -8.23
C ARG A 695 6.52 -14.18 -7.68
N ASP A 696 6.07 -14.66 -6.52
CA ASP A 696 6.50 -15.94 -5.96
C ASP A 696 5.88 -17.16 -6.65
N ALA A 697 4.92 -16.93 -7.55
CA ALA A 697 4.06 -17.96 -8.10
C ALA A 697 3.43 -18.85 -7.01
N LYS A 698 2.85 -18.20 -5.98
CA LYS A 698 2.10 -18.93 -4.95
C LYS A 698 0.95 -19.71 -5.61
N PRO A 699 0.72 -20.96 -5.19
CA PRO A 699 -0.52 -21.67 -5.46
C PRO A 699 -1.75 -20.80 -5.19
N ILE A 700 -2.74 -20.82 -6.10
CA ILE A 700 -3.89 -19.90 -5.99
C ILE A 700 -4.74 -20.22 -4.75
N ASP A 701 -4.86 -21.50 -4.36
CA ASP A 701 -5.55 -21.88 -3.11
C ASP A 701 -4.88 -21.24 -1.88
N ARG A 702 -3.55 -21.18 -1.87
CA ARG A 702 -2.77 -20.48 -0.85
C ARG A 702 -2.97 -18.98 -0.90
N MET A 703 -2.83 -18.35 -2.06
CA MET A 703 -3.00 -16.91 -2.22
C MET A 703 -4.41 -16.46 -1.78
N VAL A 704 -5.46 -17.19 -2.16
CA VAL A 704 -6.85 -16.89 -1.79
C VAL A 704 -7.09 -17.11 -0.30
N THR A 705 -6.51 -18.16 0.28
CA THR A 705 -6.58 -18.39 1.73
C THR A 705 -5.93 -17.24 2.50
N GLU A 706 -4.71 -16.84 2.12
CA GLU A 706 -3.98 -15.74 2.75
C GLU A 706 -4.75 -14.40 2.60
N LEU A 707 -5.36 -14.15 1.44
CA LEU A 707 -6.25 -13.00 1.20
C LEU A 707 -7.43 -12.98 2.17
N ILE A 708 -8.17 -14.09 2.27
CA ILE A 708 -9.38 -14.21 3.10
C ILE A 708 -9.04 -14.13 4.58
N LEU A 709 -7.90 -14.67 5.01
CA LEU A 709 -7.43 -14.57 6.40
C LEU A 709 -7.11 -13.12 6.80
N MET A 710 -6.82 -12.24 5.83
CA MET A 710 -6.57 -10.82 6.02
C MET A 710 -5.43 -10.57 7.02
N ARG A 711 -4.27 -11.17 6.74
CA ARG A 711 -3.04 -11.12 7.54
C ARG A 711 -2.14 -9.93 7.21
N GLY A 712 -1.19 -9.65 8.10
CA GLY A 712 -0.20 -8.60 7.93
C GLY A 712 -0.74 -7.20 8.23
N GLY A 713 -0.04 -6.19 7.72
CA GLY A 713 -0.36 -4.78 7.96
C GLY A 713 -1.46 -4.27 7.04
N GLN A 714 -2.46 -3.59 7.60
CA GLN A 714 -3.59 -3.04 6.86
C GLN A 714 -3.16 -1.92 5.89
N HIS A 715 -2.13 -1.15 6.25
CA HIS A 715 -1.67 0.01 5.47
C HIS A 715 -0.27 -0.18 4.86
N GLU A 716 0.44 -1.22 5.28
CA GLU A 716 1.82 -1.56 4.88
C GLU A 716 1.89 -2.52 3.69
N GLY A 717 0.73 -2.92 3.18
CA GLY A 717 0.58 -3.74 1.99
C GLY A 717 0.36 -5.23 2.24
N GLY A 718 -0.03 -5.61 3.46
CA GLY A 718 -0.51 -6.96 3.76
C GLY A 718 -1.95 -7.20 3.28
N SER A 719 -2.34 -8.47 3.22
CA SER A 719 -3.71 -8.89 2.89
C SER A 719 -4.78 -8.32 3.83
N ALA A 720 -4.42 -7.89 5.04
CA ALA A 720 -5.30 -7.19 5.97
C ALA A 720 -5.94 -5.94 5.35
N GLY A 721 -5.27 -5.29 4.39
CA GLY A 721 -5.83 -4.17 3.64
C GLY A 721 -7.09 -4.53 2.84
N PHE A 722 -7.31 -5.81 2.52
CA PHE A 722 -8.53 -6.28 1.86
C PHE A 722 -9.78 -6.13 2.75
N ALA A 723 -9.64 -6.13 4.08
CA ALA A 723 -10.75 -5.92 5.01
C ALA A 723 -11.37 -4.51 4.91
N MET A 724 -10.64 -3.55 4.36
CA MET A 724 -11.11 -2.17 4.19
C MET A 724 -12.13 -2.07 3.06
N ALA A 725 -13.14 -1.21 3.22
CA ALA A 725 -14.03 -0.82 2.15
C ALA A 725 -14.33 0.69 2.28
N ALA A 726 -14.05 1.43 1.21
CA ALA A 726 -14.22 2.88 1.21
C ALA A 726 -15.71 3.24 1.34
N GLU A 727 -16.03 4.17 2.24
CA GLU A 727 -17.38 4.74 2.45
C GLU A 727 -18.47 3.67 2.66
N ASN A 728 -18.13 2.57 3.35
CA ASN A 728 -19.02 1.43 3.54
C ASN A 728 -19.21 1.07 5.02
N ASP A 729 -20.47 0.93 5.44
CA ASP A 729 -20.87 0.63 6.82
C ASP A 729 -21.10 -0.86 7.10
N ALA A 730 -21.04 -1.73 6.09
CA ALA A 730 -20.92 -3.18 6.24
C ALA A 730 -19.83 -3.73 5.31
N PRO A 731 -18.54 -3.45 5.61
CA PRO A 731 -17.41 -3.77 4.75
C PRO A 731 -17.32 -5.27 4.42
N PHE A 732 -17.60 -6.15 5.38
CA PHE A 732 -17.50 -7.60 5.16
C PHE A 732 -18.59 -8.19 4.26
N ALA A 733 -19.78 -7.58 4.18
CA ALA A 733 -20.75 -7.97 3.17
C ALA A 733 -20.30 -7.53 1.77
N ALA A 734 -19.68 -6.35 1.62
CA ALA A 734 -19.07 -5.98 0.34
C ALA A 734 -17.94 -6.95 -0.07
N LYS A 735 -17.12 -7.41 0.89
CA LYS A 735 -16.09 -8.44 0.65
C LYS A 735 -16.66 -9.82 0.38
N GLY A 736 -17.77 -10.19 1.04
CA GLY A 736 -18.48 -11.43 0.77
C GLY A 736 -18.93 -11.52 -0.69
N HIS A 737 -19.53 -10.44 -1.21
CA HIS A 737 -19.88 -10.33 -2.63
C HIS A 737 -18.66 -10.46 -3.54
N ILE A 738 -17.57 -9.73 -3.27
CA ILE A 738 -16.34 -9.80 -4.06
C ILE A 738 -15.77 -11.22 -4.10
N VAL A 739 -15.69 -11.89 -2.95
CA VAL A 739 -15.16 -13.26 -2.84
C VAL A 739 -16.04 -14.27 -3.58
N ALA A 740 -17.36 -14.17 -3.45
CA ALA A 740 -18.30 -15.06 -4.15
C ALA A 740 -18.22 -14.89 -5.68
N SER A 741 -18.22 -13.65 -6.18
CA SER A 741 -18.11 -13.36 -7.61
C SER A 741 -16.75 -13.77 -8.18
N ALA A 742 -15.67 -13.45 -7.46
CA ALA A 742 -14.31 -13.72 -7.92
C ALA A 742 -14.00 -15.21 -8.01
N PHE A 743 -14.40 -15.98 -6.99
CA PHE A 743 -13.93 -17.35 -6.78
C PHE A 743 -15.00 -18.42 -6.99
N LEU A 744 -16.29 -18.08 -6.98
CA LEU A 744 -17.39 -19.04 -7.13
C LEU A 744 -18.28 -18.73 -8.35
N GLY A 745 -18.11 -17.57 -8.99
CA GLY A 745 -18.99 -17.13 -10.08
C GLY A 745 -20.43 -16.95 -9.60
N ILE A 746 -20.61 -16.50 -8.36
CA ILE A 746 -21.92 -16.26 -7.72
C ILE A 746 -22.07 -14.75 -7.52
N GLU A 747 -23.13 -14.17 -8.08
CA GLU A 747 -23.47 -12.76 -7.95
C GLU A 747 -24.26 -12.50 -6.65
N LEU A 748 -23.85 -11.49 -5.88
CA LEU A 748 -24.44 -11.15 -4.57
C LEU A 748 -24.66 -9.64 -4.39
N GLN A 749 -24.50 -8.84 -5.45
CA GLN A 749 -24.67 -7.39 -5.38
C GLN A 749 -26.09 -7.01 -4.96
N CYS A 750 -27.12 -7.61 -5.57
CA CYS A 750 -28.51 -7.38 -5.21
C CYS A 750 -28.80 -7.79 -3.75
N ALA A 751 -28.19 -8.91 -3.33
CA ALA A 751 -28.23 -9.46 -1.96
C ALA A 751 -27.68 -8.48 -0.90
N ARG A 752 -27.15 -7.32 -1.29
CA ARG A 752 -26.77 -6.27 -0.34
C ARG A 752 -27.97 -5.70 0.41
N CYS A 753 -29.08 -5.41 -0.28
CA CYS A 753 -30.21 -4.68 0.30
C CYS A 753 -31.50 -5.50 0.40
N HIS A 754 -31.64 -6.55 -0.42
CA HIS A 754 -32.81 -7.40 -0.51
C HIS A 754 -32.40 -8.75 -1.14
N ASP A 755 -33.26 -9.77 -1.12
CA ASP A 755 -32.97 -11.03 -1.82
C ASP A 755 -32.91 -10.81 -3.32
N SER A 756 -32.06 -11.55 -4.03
CA SER A 756 -31.88 -11.31 -5.46
C SER A 756 -33.16 -11.61 -6.24
N PRO A 757 -33.69 -10.67 -7.06
CA PRO A 757 -34.86 -10.94 -7.90
C PRO A 757 -34.53 -11.87 -9.08
N TYR A 758 -33.25 -11.92 -9.44
CA TYR A 758 -32.74 -12.62 -10.61
C TYR A 758 -31.93 -13.87 -10.28
N HIS A 759 -31.53 -14.05 -9.02
CA HIS A 759 -30.70 -15.17 -8.57
C HIS A 759 -31.35 -15.88 -7.39
N ASP A 760 -31.03 -17.16 -7.16
CA ASP A 760 -31.50 -17.92 -6.00
C ASP A 760 -30.84 -17.45 -4.68
N THR A 761 -29.84 -16.58 -4.76
CA THR A 761 -29.13 -16.02 -3.61
C THR A 761 -29.97 -15.01 -2.82
N THR A 762 -29.89 -15.10 -1.50
CA THR A 762 -30.61 -14.24 -0.56
C THR A 762 -29.69 -13.21 0.11
N GLN A 763 -30.28 -12.17 0.70
CA GLN A 763 -29.57 -11.25 1.57
C GLN A 763 -28.95 -11.99 2.77
N ARG A 764 -29.63 -13.02 3.29
CA ARG A 764 -29.08 -13.85 4.37
C ARG A 764 -27.78 -14.53 3.97
N ASP A 765 -27.67 -15.07 2.75
CA ASP A 765 -26.45 -15.74 2.28
C ASP A 765 -25.25 -14.79 2.30
N LEU A 766 -25.43 -13.56 1.81
CA LEU A 766 -24.39 -12.54 1.84
C LEU A 766 -23.95 -12.20 3.28
N PHE A 767 -24.92 -12.04 4.20
CA PHE A 767 -24.62 -11.72 5.59
C PHE A 767 -24.04 -12.91 6.37
N SER A 768 -24.31 -14.16 5.95
CA SER A 768 -23.64 -15.35 6.47
C SER A 768 -22.15 -15.34 6.11
N LEU A 769 -21.79 -15.03 4.85
CA LEU A 769 -20.39 -14.83 4.45
C LEU A 769 -19.74 -13.68 5.24
N ALA A 770 -20.46 -12.57 5.40
CA ALA A 770 -19.97 -11.43 6.17
C ALA A 770 -19.67 -11.83 7.62
N ALA A 771 -20.55 -12.62 8.25
CA ALA A 771 -20.38 -13.14 9.60
C ALA A 771 -19.14 -14.04 9.72
N MET A 772 -18.90 -14.92 8.74
CA MET A 772 -17.70 -15.75 8.69
C MET A 772 -16.43 -14.89 8.55
N LEU A 773 -16.42 -13.92 7.62
CA LEU A 773 -15.28 -13.02 7.40
C LEU A 773 -14.93 -12.20 8.64
N GLN A 774 -15.93 -11.70 9.38
CA GLN A 774 -15.68 -10.90 10.58
C GLN A 774 -15.48 -11.72 11.87
N ARG A 775 -15.62 -13.06 11.80
CA ARG A 775 -15.51 -14.01 12.92
C ARG A 775 -16.54 -13.84 14.03
N LYS A 776 -17.71 -13.29 13.70
CA LYS A 776 -18.81 -13.08 14.65
C LYS A 776 -20.13 -12.91 13.90
N PRO A 777 -21.29 -13.16 14.53
CA PRO A 777 -22.59 -12.92 13.90
C PRO A 777 -22.70 -11.51 13.33
N ALA A 778 -23.32 -11.39 12.15
CA ALA A 778 -23.49 -10.13 11.42
C ALA A 778 -24.92 -9.60 11.54
N THR A 779 -25.07 -8.28 11.43
CA THR A 779 -26.37 -7.62 11.39
C THR A 779 -26.37 -6.70 10.19
N ALA A 780 -27.44 -6.74 9.39
CA ALA A 780 -27.62 -5.81 8.29
C ALA A 780 -27.85 -4.38 8.82
N PRO A 781 -27.04 -3.38 8.41
CA PRO A 781 -27.28 -2.00 8.82
C PRO A 781 -28.54 -1.47 8.13
N ALA A 782 -29.13 -0.41 8.67
CA ALA A 782 -30.35 0.21 8.13
C ALA A 782 -30.17 0.70 6.67
N SER A 783 -28.95 1.07 6.29
CA SER A 783 -28.58 1.44 4.91
C SER A 783 -28.66 0.27 3.91
N SER A 784 -28.64 -0.97 4.40
CA SER A 784 -28.67 -2.19 3.60
C SER A 784 -30.09 -2.77 3.57
N GLN A 785 -31.08 -1.88 3.42
CA GLN A 785 -32.48 -2.24 3.28
C GLN A 785 -33.16 -1.34 2.26
N VAL A 786 -34.16 -1.89 1.57
CA VAL A 786 -35.06 -1.10 0.75
C VAL A 786 -36.01 -0.31 1.67
N PRO A 787 -36.14 1.02 1.52
CA PRO A 787 -37.04 1.82 2.34
C PRO A 787 -38.49 1.29 2.29
N ILE A 788 -39.20 1.30 3.42
CA ILE A 788 -40.57 0.77 3.53
C ILE A 788 -41.53 1.53 2.60
N GLU A 789 -41.27 2.81 2.36
CA GLU A 789 -42.02 3.67 1.44
C GLU A 789 -42.02 3.13 0.00
N PHE A 790 -40.98 2.40 -0.41
CA PHE A 790 -40.92 1.76 -1.74
C PHE A 790 -42.06 0.76 -1.95
N PHE A 791 -42.50 0.09 -0.89
CA PHE A 791 -43.57 -0.91 -0.93
C PHE A 791 -44.96 -0.31 -0.72
N ALA A 792 -45.08 0.92 -0.22
CA ALA A 792 -46.37 1.54 0.12
C ALA A 792 -47.26 1.80 -1.11
N ASP A 793 -46.66 2.05 -2.28
CA ASP A 793 -47.35 2.37 -3.53
C ASP A 793 -47.45 1.17 -4.51
N LYS A 794 -47.01 -0.03 -4.09
CA LYS A 794 -46.98 -1.23 -4.94
C LYS A 794 -48.19 -2.13 -4.61
N THR A 795 -49.19 -2.15 -5.48
CA THR A 795 -50.29 -3.13 -5.43
C THR A 795 -49.93 -4.33 -6.31
N GLY A 796 -49.52 -5.46 -5.70
CA GLY A 796 -49.17 -6.72 -6.39
C GLY A 796 -47.87 -7.36 -5.86
N ASP A 797 -47.55 -8.58 -6.29
CA ASP A 797 -46.32 -9.29 -5.91
C ASP A 797 -45.08 -8.58 -6.48
N THR A 798 -44.19 -8.13 -5.61
CA THR A 798 -42.93 -7.47 -6.01
C THR A 798 -41.83 -8.50 -6.26
N LEU A 799 -41.07 -8.33 -7.34
CA LEU A 799 -39.87 -9.14 -7.60
C LEU A 799 -38.80 -8.97 -6.51
N ILE A 800 -38.81 -7.83 -5.82
CA ILE A 800 -37.93 -7.54 -4.69
C ILE A 800 -38.55 -8.14 -3.44
N GLN A 801 -37.83 -9.07 -2.80
CA GLN A 801 -38.20 -9.68 -1.52
C GLN A 801 -37.17 -9.33 -0.45
N VAL A 802 -37.64 -9.09 0.78
CA VAL A 802 -36.77 -8.83 1.94
C VAL A 802 -37.08 -9.86 3.00
N THR A 803 -36.36 -10.99 3.00
CA THR A 803 -36.56 -12.06 4.00
C THR A 803 -35.79 -11.82 5.30
N LEU A 804 -34.69 -11.04 5.27
CA LEU A 804 -33.93 -10.69 6.47
C LEU A 804 -34.51 -9.44 7.14
N LYS A 805 -34.97 -9.58 8.39
CA LYS A 805 -35.64 -8.47 9.09
C LYS A 805 -34.65 -7.40 9.59
N PRO A 806 -35.07 -6.14 9.72
CA PRO A 806 -34.26 -5.09 10.34
C PRO A 806 -33.73 -5.49 11.72
N GLY A 807 -32.41 -5.37 11.92
CA GLY A 807 -31.74 -5.70 13.18
C GLY A 807 -31.58 -7.19 13.46
N GLU A 808 -32.00 -8.08 12.54
CA GLU A 808 -31.82 -9.51 12.69
C GLU A 808 -30.34 -9.90 12.64
N VAL A 809 -29.94 -10.85 13.49
CA VAL A 809 -28.57 -11.34 13.61
C VAL A 809 -28.42 -12.62 12.79
N VAL A 810 -27.44 -12.63 11.87
CA VAL A 810 -27.10 -13.75 11.00
C VAL A 810 -25.85 -14.46 11.52
N ALA A 811 -25.94 -15.79 11.68
CA ALA A 811 -24.84 -16.62 12.14
C ALA A 811 -23.78 -16.85 11.04
N PRO A 812 -22.51 -17.14 11.41
CA PRO A 812 -21.47 -17.50 10.44
C PRO A 812 -21.68 -18.91 9.89
N GLU A 813 -22.42 -19.01 8.78
CA GLU A 813 -22.77 -20.28 8.13
C GLU A 813 -22.37 -20.28 6.65
N TRP A 814 -22.12 -21.46 6.09
CA TRP A 814 -21.79 -21.64 4.67
C TRP A 814 -23.05 -21.93 3.86
N PRO A 815 -23.50 -21.01 2.97
CA PRO A 815 -24.77 -21.17 2.27
C PRO A 815 -24.67 -21.93 0.93
N PHE A 816 -23.46 -22.19 0.40
CA PHE A 816 -23.29 -22.64 -0.99
C PHE A 816 -22.86 -24.09 -1.14
N ALA A 817 -23.20 -24.97 -0.20
CA ALA A 817 -22.83 -26.38 -0.27
C ALA A 817 -23.37 -27.05 -1.55
N ASP A 818 -24.62 -26.77 -1.92
CA ASP A 818 -25.28 -27.38 -3.08
C ASP A 818 -24.68 -26.92 -4.42
N ILE A 819 -24.24 -25.66 -4.49
CA ILE A 819 -23.64 -25.07 -5.71
C ILE A 819 -22.18 -25.51 -5.88
N THR A 820 -21.44 -25.58 -4.77
CA THR A 820 -19.99 -25.82 -4.81
C THR A 820 -19.60 -27.28 -4.68
N GLY A 821 -20.47 -28.12 -4.11
CA GLY A 821 -20.20 -29.50 -3.73
C GLY A 821 -19.40 -29.64 -2.43
N ALA A 822 -18.97 -28.54 -1.80
CA ALA A 822 -18.22 -28.54 -0.55
C ALA A 822 -19.15 -28.24 0.63
N ALA A 823 -19.43 -29.25 1.45
CA ALA A 823 -20.19 -29.11 2.68
C ALA A 823 -19.27 -28.77 3.87
N ASP A 824 -19.78 -28.00 4.84
CA ASP A 824 -19.06 -27.79 6.09
C ASP A 824 -19.06 -29.06 6.95
N GLY A 825 -17.88 -29.53 7.34
CA GLY A 825 -17.72 -30.75 8.11
C GLY A 825 -16.27 -31.18 8.35
N PRO A 826 -16.05 -32.42 8.82
CA PRO A 826 -14.72 -32.90 9.23
C PRO A 826 -13.65 -32.91 8.13
N GLU A 827 -14.04 -33.00 6.85
CA GLU A 827 -13.08 -32.93 5.74
C GLU A 827 -12.51 -31.51 5.58
N ILE A 828 -13.31 -30.48 5.84
CA ILE A 828 -12.86 -29.08 5.86
C ILE A 828 -11.92 -28.83 7.04
N ASP A 829 -12.20 -29.39 8.22
CA ASP A 829 -11.33 -29.26 9.41
C ASP A 829 -9.89 -29.72 9.13
N ARG A 830 -9.70 -30.72 8.27
CA ARG A 830 -8.38 -31.26 7.92
C ARG A 830 -7.53 -30.29 7.11
N LEU A 831 -8.17 -29.30 6.47
CA LEU A 831 -7.54 -28.30 5.62
C LEU A 831 -7.18 -27.02 6.39
N MET A 832 -7.52 -26.95 7.68
CA MET A 832 -7.36 -25.77 8.54
C MET A 832 -6.30 -26.00 9.62
N ARG A 833 -5.82 -24.91 10.20
CA ARG A 833 -4.95 -24.88 11.39
C ARG A 833 -5.77 -24.72 12.66
N GLU A 834 -6.76 -23.84 12.63
CA GLU A 834 -7.65 -23.56 13.74
C GLU A 834 -9.11 -23.82 13.32
N PRO A 835 -9.61 -25.07 13.42
CA PRO A 835 -10.98 -25.44 13.05
C PRO A 835 -12.08 -24.52 13.65
N GLY A 836 -11.83 -23.88 14.78
CA GLY A 836 -12.75 -22.92 15.40
C GLY A 836 -12.80 -21.52 14.77
N ASP A 837 -11.87 -21.16 13.88
CA ASP A 837 -11.86 -19.85 13.22
C ASP A 837 -12.80 -19.86 12.00
N HIS A 838 -13.94 -19.18 12.10
CA HIS A 838 -14.92 -19.06 11.01
C HIS A 838 -14.36 -18.41 9.73
N ARG A 839 -13.35 -17.53 9.83
CA ARG A 839 -12.73 -16.90 8.64
C ARG A 839 -11.81 -17.89 7.94
N GLU A 840 -11.01 -18.66 8.69
CA GLU A 840 -10.21 -19.75 8.12
C GLU A 840 -11.12 -20.83 7.52
N ARG A 841 -12.26 -21.10 8.15
CA ARG A 841 -13.26 -22.06 7.68
C ARG A 841 -13.83 -21.66 6.33
N LEU A 842 -14.21 -20.39 6.17
CA LEU A 842 -14.62 -19.84 4.88
C LEU A 842 -13.53 -19.99 3.82
N ALA A 843 -12.28 -19.63 4.16
CA ALA A 843 -11.15 -19.80 3.24
C ALA A 843 -10.99 -21.27 2.82
N ALA A 844 -11.10 -22.21 3.75
CA ALA A 844 -11.01 -23.64 3.49
C ALA A 844 -12.15 -24.16 2.62
N LEU A 845 -13.39 -23.73 2.86
CA LEU A 845 -14.57 -24.09 2.04
C LEU A 845 -14.46 -23.60 0.59
N ILE A 846 -13.96 -22.38 0.39
CA ILE A 846 -13.74 -21.83 -0.95
C ILE A 846 -12.63 -22.58 -1.69
N THR A 847 -11.51 -22.85 -1.00
CA THR A 847 -10.31 -23.39 -1.64
C THR A 847 -10.18 -24.92 -1.50
N SER A 848 -11.22 -25.60 -1.02
CA SER A 848 -11.24 -27.05 -0.86
C SER A 848 -11.17 -27.74 -2.22
N GLN A 849 -10.50 -28.89 -2.30
CA GLN A 849 -10.56 -29.75 -3.47
C GLN A 849 -11.98 -30.26 -3.78
N GLU A 850 -12.87 -30.31 -2.77
CA GLU A 850 -14.28 -30.68 -2.96
C GLU A 850 -15.09 -29.56 -3.64
N ASN A 851 -14.63 -28.31 -3.52
CA ASN A 851 -15.23 -27.17 -4.19
C ASN A 851 -14.78 -27.12 -5.66
N GLN A 852 -15.51 -27.80 -6.54
CA GLN A 852 -15.17 -27.85 -7.95
C GLN A 852 -15.33 -26.49 -8.64
N ARG A 853 -16.28 -25.68 -8.15
CA ARG A 853 -16.57 -24.35 -8.68
C ARG A 853 -15.36 -23.43 -8.62
N PHE A 854 -14.60 -23.47 -7.52
CA PHE A 854 -13.37 -22.70 -7.37
C PHE A 854 -12.35 -22.96 -8.49
N ALA A 855 -12.01 -24.23 -8.71
CA ALA A 855 -11.04 -24.60 -9.73
C ALA A 855 -11.54 -24.24 -11.15
N GLN A 856 -12.81 -24.50 -11.44
CA GLN A 856 -13.41 -24.20 -12.74
C GLN A 856 -13.48 -22.70 -13.02
N VAL A 857 -13.86 -21.87 -12.04
CA VAL A 857 -13.93 -20.41 -12.21
C VAL A 857 -12.54 -19.82 -12.47
N ILE A 858 -11.51 -20.24 -11.72
CA ILE A 858 -10.13 -19.77 -11.94
C ILE A 858 -9.61 -20.16 -13.32
N VAL A 859 -9.82 -21.42 -13.73
CA VAL A 859 -9.43 -21.92 -15.07
C VAL A 859 -10.18 -21.18 -16.18
N ASN A 860 -11.49 -20.94 -16.01
CA ASN A 860 -12.30 -20.21 -16.98
C ASN A 860 -11.78 -18.77 -17.19
N ARG A 861 -11.38 -18.10 -16.11
CA ARG A 861 -10.80 -16.74 -16.16
C ARG A 861 -9.45 -16.74 -16.88
N LEU A 862 -8.57 -17.70 -16.58
CA LEU A 862 -7.29 -17.85 -17.29
C LEU A 862 -7.51 -18.12 -18.78
N TRP A 863 -8.41 -19.05 -19.12
CA TRP A 863 -8.76 -19.36 -20.50
C TRP A 863 -9.28 -18.12 -21.22
N ARG A 864 -10.22 -17.40 -20.61
CA ARG A 864 -10.76 -16.14 -21.13
C ARG A 864 -9.67 -15.11 -21.41
N ARG A 865 -8.69 -14.96 -20.50
CA ARG A 865 -7.59 -14.01 -20.71
C ARG A 865 -6.80 -14.34 -21.98
N LEU A 866 -6.46 -15.61 -22.19
CA LEU A 866 -5.61 -16.05 -23.31
C LEU A 866 -6.37 -16.20 -24.64
N MET A 867 -7.61 -16.69 -24.58
CA MET A 867 -8.43 -17.02 -25.76
C MET A 867 -9.46 -15.96 -26.12
N GLY A 868 -9.68 -14.96 -25.25
CA GLY A 868 -10.60 -13.82 -25.45
C GLY A 868 -12.05 -14.03 -25.02
N ALA A 869 -12.47 -15.28 -24.76
CA ALA A 869 -13.77 -15.61 -24.17
C ALA A 869 -13.64 -16.80 -23.21
N GLY A 870 -14.48 -16.84 -22.18
CA GLY A 870 -14.57 -17.97 -21.26
C GLY A 870 -15.37 -19.15 -21.83
N PHE A 871 -15.13 -20.34 -21.27
CA PHE A 871 -16.02 -21.49 -21.48
C PHE A 871 -17.44 -21.18 -21.00
N VAL A 872 -17.55 -20.49 -19.86
CA VAL A 872 -18.79 -19.92 -19.30
C VAL A 872 -18.66 -18.40 -19.35
N GLU A 873 -19.68 -17.72 -19.87
CA GLU A 873 -19.79 -16.26 -19.92
C GLU A 873 -21.18 -15.83 -19.43
N PRO A 874 -21.30 -14.75 -18.63
CA PRO A 874 -20.19 -13.91 -18.15
C PRO A 874 -19.32 -14.61 -17.08
N ALA A 875 -18.00 -14.36 -17.09
CA ALA A 875 -17.08 -15.08 -16.20
C ALA A 875 -17.29 -14.87 -14.67
N HIS A 876 -18.08 -13.88 -14.26
CA HIS A 876 -18.32 -13.51 -12.85
C HIS A 876 -19.68 -13.94 -12.30
N ASP A 877 -20.60 -14.36 -13.19
CA ASP A 877 -21.95 -14.79 -12.86
C ASP A 877 -22.30 -16.00 -13.72
N TRP A 878 -22.38 -17.16 -13.07
CA TRP A 878 -22.62 -18.44 -13.73
C TRP A 878 -24.07 -18.90 -13.57
N GLU A 879 -24.94 -18.10 -12.95
CA GLU A 879 -26.33 -18.47 -12.80
C GLU A 879 -27.03 -18.48 -14.16
N GLY A 880 -27.76 -19.56 -14.46
CA GLY A 880 -28.33 -19.81 -15.79
C GLY A 880 -27.32 -20.08 -16.93
N ALA A 881 -26.02 -19.84 -16.72
CA ALA A 881 -25.00 -19.99 -17.75
C ALA A 881 -24.48 -21.43 -17.86
N ARG A 882 -24.24 -21.90 -19.10
CA ARG A 882 -23.71 -23.24 -19.40
C ARG A 882 -22.30 -23.16 -19.97
N SER A 883 -21.47 -24.14 -19.62
CA SER A 883 -20.13 -24.29 -20.21
C SER A 883 -20.23 -24.75 -21.66
N SER A 884 -19.49 -24.08 -22.54
CA SER A 884 -19.30 -24.52 -23.93
C SER A 884 -18.51 -25.83 -24.03
N HIS A 885 -17.59 -26.10 -23.08
CA HIS A 885 -16.74 -27.29 -23.08
C HIS A 885 -16.64 -27.86 -21.67
N PRO A 886 -17.70 -28.51 -21.15
CA PRO A 886 -17.73 -29.02 -19.78
C PRO A 886 -16.59 -30.01 -19.50
N ASP A 887 -16.32 -30.95 -20.43
CA ASP A 887 -15.26 -31.96 -20.27
C ASP A 887 -13.85 -31.35 -20.23
N LEU A 888 -13.58 -30.38 -21.11
CA LEU A 888 -12.28 -29.69 -21.13
C LEU A 888 -12.09 -28.81 -19.88
N LEU A 889 -13.14 -28.13 -19.45
CA LEU A 889 -13.12 -27.31 -18.24
C LEU A 889 -12.89 -28.18 -17.00
N ASP A 890 -13.57 -29.32 -16.88
CA ASP A 890 -13.33 -30.29 -15.82
C ASP A 890 -11.88 -30.80 -15.86
N TRP A 891 -11.39 -31.21 -17.05
CA TRP A 891 -10.03 -31.70 -17.20
C TRP A 891 -8.98 -30.66 -16.78
N LEU A 892 -9.08 -29.43 -17.27
CA LEU A 892 -8.17 -28.34 -16.89
C LEU A 892 -8.29 -28.00 -15.38
N ALA A 893 -9.48 -28.04 -14.80
CA ALA A 893 -9.70 -27.82 -13.37
C ALA A 893 -9.05 -28.93 -12.51
N LYS A 894 -9.06 -30.18 -12.98
CA LYS A 894 -8.40 -31.31 -12.30
C LYS A 894 -6.88 -31.27 -12.48
N GLU A 895 -6.39 -30.85 -13.64
CA GLU A 895 -4.96 -30.56 -13.86
C GLU A 895 -4.48 -29.46 -12.90
N PHE A 896 -5.28 -28.40 -12.74
CA PHE A 896 -5.00 -27.34 -11.78
C PHE A 896 -4.89 -27.84 -10.34
N VAL A 897 -5.90 -28.59 -9.87
CA VAL A 897 -5.93 -29.13 -8.49
C VAL A 897 -4.80 -30.14 -8.25
N SER A 898 -4.58 -31.09 -9.17
CA SER A 898 -3.57 -32.15 -9.00
C SER A 898 -2.12 -31.63 -9.05
N ASN A 899 -1.88 -30.53 -9.76
CA ASN A 899 -0.59 -29.84 -9.80
C ASN A 899 -0.47 -28.74 -8.73
N GLY A 900 -1.21 -28.89 -7.63
CA GLY A 900 -1.07 -28.03 -6.44
C GLY A 900 -1.55 -26.60 -6.69
N TYR A 901 -2.59 -26.42 -7.50
CA TYR A 901 -3.17 -25.11 -7.84
C TYR A 901 -2.15 -24.13 -8.47
N ASP A 902 -1.16 -24.64 -9.21
CA ASP A 902 -0.21 -23.82 -9.98
C ASP A 902 -0.87 -23.34 -11.29
N LEU A 903 -1.17 -22.04 -11.35
CA LEU A 903 -1.78 -21.43 -12.52
C LEU A 903 -0.88 -21.46 -13.76
N ARG A 904 0.45 -21.51 -13.58
CA ARG A 904 1.42 -21.58 -14.69
C ARG A 904 1.36 -22.92 -15.39
N HIS A 905 1.06 -24.01 -14.67
CA HIS A 905 0.86 -25.33 -15.28
C HIS A 905 -0.29 -25.28 -16.30
N VAL A 906 -1.43 -24.75 -15.89
CA VAL A 906 -2.61 -24.61 -16.77
C VAL A 906 -2.32 -23.64 -17.92
N ALA A 907 -1.66 -22.51 -17.65
CA ALA A 907 -1.28 -21.55 -18.68
C ALA A 907 -0.36 -22.19 -19.73
N LYS A 908 0.60 -23.03 -19.30
CA LYS A 908 1.47 -23.79 -20.20
C LYS A 908 0.66 -24.71 -21.10
N LEU A 909 -0.26 -25.51 -20.53
CA LEU A 909 -1.13 -26.40 -21.30
C LEU A 909 -1.91 -25.62 -22.38
N ILE A 910 -2.44 -24.44 -22.05
CA ILE A 910 -3.17 -23.62 -23.02
C ILE A 910 -2.19 -23.07 -24.08
N MET A 911 -1.08 -22.47 -23.68
CA MET A 911 -0.16 -21.79 -24.58
C MET A 911 0.59 -22.74 -25.53
N THR A 912 0.76 -24.02 -25.16
CA THR A 912 1.36 -25.04 -26.03
C THR A 912 0.37 -25.67 -27.01
N SER A 913 -0.94 -25.43 -26.84
CA SER A 913 -1.95 -25.91 -27.79
C SER A 913 -1.79 -25.26 -29.16
N GLU A 914 -2.26 -25.95 -30.21
CA GLU A 914 -2.37 -25.32 -31.52
C GLU A 914 -3.44 -24.23 -31.51
N ALA A 915 -4.55 -24.44 -30.82
CA ALA A 915 -5.64 -23.47 -30.69
C ALA A 915 -5.14 -22.09 -30.24
N TYR A 916 -4.25 -22.01 -29.23
CA TYR A 916 -3.65 -20.75 -28.80
C TYR A 916 -2.71 -20.15 -29.86
N GLN A 917 -2.05 -20.99 -30.66
CA GLN A 917 -1.04 -20.59 -31.65
C GLN A 917 -1.62 -20.27 -33.04
N ARG A 918 -2.94 -20.35 -33.21
CA ARG A 918 -3.62 -20.02 -34.46
C ARG A 918 -3.90 -18.52 -34.61
N GLU A 919 -4.16 -18.08 -35.83
CA GLU A 919 -4.58 -16.71 -36.13
C GLU A 919 -5.80 -16.31 -35.26
N ALA A 920 -5.79 -15.10 -34.71
CA ALA A 920 -6.83 -14.64 -33.78
C ALA A 920 -8.11 -14.19 -34.53
N VAL A 921 -8.78 -15.15 -35.17
CA VAL A 921 -9.99 -14.95 -35.99
C VAL A 921 -11.26 -15.52 -35.33
N GLY A 922 -11.16 -15.90 -34.06
CA GLY A 922 -12.29 -16.41 -33.27
C GLY A 922 -13.42 -15.39 -33.14
N GLN A 923 -14.63 -15.92 -32.94
CA GLN A 923 -15.85 -15.17 -32.59
C GLN A 923 -16.50 -15.75 -31.32
N ASN A 924 -15.66 -16.23 -30.40
CA ASN A 924 -16.08 -17.03 -29.26
C ASN A 924 -16.92 -16.21 -28.26
N LEU A 925 -16.58 -14.95 -28.02
CA LEU A 925 -17.27 -14.10 -27.04
C LEU A 925 -18.74 -13.86 -27.39
N VAL A 926 -19.04 -13.68 -28.68
CA VAL A 926 -20.40 -13.41 -29.18
C VAL A 926 -21.17 -14.70 -29.52
N ALA A 927 -20.47 -15.82 -29.70
CA ALA A 927 -21.10 -17.11 -29.95
C ALA A 927 -21.82 -17.65 -28.70
N SER A 928 -22.96 -18.32 -28.92
CA SER A 928 -23.62 -19.11 -27.88
C SER A 928 -22.71 -20.26 -27.41
N HIS A 929 -22.98 -20.83 -26.23
CA HIS A 929 -22.12 -21.87 -25.66
C HIS A 929 -22.06 -23.14 -26.54
N GLU A 930 -23.09 -23.43 -27.33
CA GLU A 930 -23.10 -24.54 -28.29
C GLU A 930 -22.20 -24.27 -29.50
N ARG A 931 -22.15 -23.01 -29.95
CA ARG A 931 -21.44 -22.54 -31.16
C ARG A 931 -20.01 -22.08 -30.88
N ARG A 932 -19.65 -21.95 -29.62
CA ARG A 932 -18.29 -21.61 -29.18
C ARG A 932 -17.42 -22.85 -29.27
N PHE A 933 -16.60 -22.96 -30.33
CA PHE A 933 -15.71 -24.10 -30.58
C PHE A 933 -14.25 -23.86 -30.19
N PHE A 934 -13.82 -22.61 -29.99
CA PHE A 934 -12.44 -22.24 -29.66
C PHE A 934 -11.35 -22.79 -30.60
N LEU A 935 -11.67 -23.02 -31.88
CA LEU A 935 -10.68 -23.45 -32.88
C LEU A 935 -9.58 -22.41 -33.14
N ALA A 936 -9.80 -21.17 -32.70
CA ALA A 936 -8.83 -20.09 -32.65
C ALA A 936 -9.19 -19.08 -31.52
N PRO A 937 -8.23 -18.25 -31.07
CA PRO A 937 -8.48 -17.18 -30.11
C PRO A 937 -9.28 -16.05 -30.75
N ASP A 938 -10.00 -15.27 -29.94
CA ASP A 938 -10.61 -14.02 -30.40
C ASP A 938 -9.54 -12.93 -30.55
N ARG A 939 -9.78 -12.00 -31.48
CA ARG A 939 -8.95 -10.80 -31.62
C ARG A 939 -9.07 -9.92 -30.38
N ARG A 940 -7.93 -9.60 -29.74
CA ARG A 940 -7.87 -8.80 -28.51
C ARG A 940 -7.07 -7.52 -28.69
N ARG A 941 -7.57 -6.42 -28.13
CA ARG A 941 -6.78 -5.20 -27.94
C ARG A 941 -5.94 -5.33 -26.67
N LEU A 942 -4.77 -4.69 -26.64
CA LEU A 942 -4.00 -4.54 -25.42
C LEU A 942 -4.80 -3.80 -24.35
N SER A 943 -4.62 -4.21 -23.10
CA SER A 943 -5.13 -3.47 -21.95
C SER A 943 -4.43 -2.10 -21.84
N ALA A 944 -5.06 -1.17 -21.13
CA ALA A 944 -4.51 0.14 -20.86
C ALA A 944 -3.08 0.09 -20.29
N GLU A 945 -2.84 -0.78 -19.31
CA GLU A 945 -1.52 -0.97 -18.70
C GLU A 945 -0.52 -1.54 -19.70
N GLN A 946 -0.91 -2.52 -20.53
CA GLN A 946 -0.05 -3.06 -21.58
C GLN A 946 0.36 -1.96 -22.57
N VAL A 947 -0.55 -1.07 -22.97
CA VAL A 947 -0.24 0.05 -23.87
C VAL A 947 0.81 0.98 -23.24
N VAL A 948 0.60 1.40 -21.99
CA VAL A 948 1.53 2.30 -21.28
C VAL A 948 2.88 1.64 -21.04
N ASP A 949 2.89 0.43 -20.48
CA ASP A 949 4.13 -0.26 -20.14
C ASP A 949 4.91 -0.65 -21.42
N SER A 950 4.22 -0.95 -22.52
CA SER A 950 4.85 -1.17 -23.84
C SER A 950 5.49 0.10 -24.41
N LEU A 951 4.90 1.28 -24.21
CA LEU A 951 5.52 2.55 -24.61
C LEU A 951 6.83 2.81 -23.84
N TYR A 952 6.83 2.56 -22.52
CA TYR A 952 8.04 2.68 -21.70
C TYR A 952 9.10 1.63 -22.07
N ALA A 953 8.70 0.36 -22.22
CA ALA A 953 9.61 -0.72 -22.61
C ALA A 953 10.24 -0.45 -23.99
N SER A 954 9.44 -0.01 -24.96
CA SER A 954 9.91 0.26 -26.32
C SER A 954 10.82 1.48 -26.40
N SER A 955 10.56 2.53 -25.62
CA SER A 955 11.41 3.73 -25.57
C SER A 955 12.67 3.58 -24.72
N GLY A 956 12.73 2.55 -23.84
CA GLY A 956 13.82 2.38 -22.87
C GLY A 956 13.83 3.45 -21.77
N VAL A 957 12.76 4.24 -21.64
CA VAL A 957 12.65 5.27 -20.60
C VAL A 957 12.12 4.64 -19.31
N LYS A 958 12.68 5.04 -18.17
CA LYS A 958 12.16 4.66 -16.86
C LYS A 958 10.96 5.53 -16.49
N MET A 959 9.89 4.92 -15.97
CA MET A 959 8.76 5.67 -15.43
C MET A 959 9.18 6.43 -14.16
N ASP A 960 9.39 7.74 -14.28
CA ASP A 960 9.74 8.62 -13.16
C ASP A 960 8.67 9.71 -12.97
N ILE A 961 7.73 9.44 -12.06
CA ILE A 961 6.63 10.37 -11.74
C ILE A 961 6.68 10.88 -10.29
N GLY A 962 7.67 10.44 -9.50
CA GLY A 962 7.76 10.70 -8.07
C GLY A 962 6.78 9.88 -7.21
N GLU A 963 6.80 10.14 -5.91
CA GLU A 963 6.00 9.39 -4.95
C GLU A 963 4.51 9.77 -5.06
N LEU A 964 3.63 8.78 -5.13
CA LEU A 964 2.19 8.99 -5.04
C LEU A 964 1.78 9.24 -3.59
N THR A 965 2.04 10.46 -3.13
CA THR A 965 1.63 10.95 -1.82
C THR A 965 1.39 12.46 -1.82
N PHE A 966 0.70 12.93 -0.79
CA PHE A 966 0.57 14.36 -0.46
C PHE A 966 1.22 14.72 0.88
N VAL A 967 1.84 13.75 1.56
CA VAL A 967 2.53 13.93 2.83
C VAL A 967 3.93 13.35 2.72
N TYR A 968 4.87 14.18 2.29
CA TYR A 968 6.27 13.81 2.00
C TYR A 968 7.18 13.81 3.23
N ASP A 969 6.68 14.29 4.37
CA ASP A 969 7.47 14.58 5.58
C ASP A 969 7.29 13.55 6.71
N GLY A 970 6.47 12.52 6.51
CA GLY A 970 6.23 11.47 7.50
C GLY A 970 5.43 11.87 8.73
N ARG A 971 4.86 13.08 8.78
CA ARG A 971 4.11 13.61 9.94
C ARG A 971 2.68 13.10 10.08
N ARG A 972 2.29 12.11 9.29
CA ARG A 972 0.97 11.46 9.34
C ARG A 972 1.12 9.96 9.20
N GLN A 973 0.55 9.20 10.13
CA GLN A 973 0.49 7.75 10.04
C GLN A 973 -0.19 7.28 8.73
N LEU A 974 0.16 6.06 8.29
CA LEU A 974 -0.35 5.45 7.05
C LEU A 974 -1.85 5.14 7.07
N GLY A 975 -2.53 5.27 8.21
CA GLY A 975 -4.00 5.22 8.30
C GLY A 975 -4.68 6.57 8.04
N ASN A 976 -3.92 7.67 7.99
CA ASN A 976 -4.47 9.02 7.79
C ASN A 976 -4.29 9.52 6.36
N ARG A 977 -3.08 9.29 5.80
CA ARG A 977 -2.71 9.69 4.44
C ARG A 977 -1.88 8.59 3.79
N LEU A 978 -2.38 8.11 2.67
CA LEU A 978 -1.86 6.96 1.96
C LEU A 978 -0.61 7.38 1.18
N THR A 979 0.37 6.49 1.12
CA THR A 979 1.44 6.54 0.11
C THR A 979 1.40 5.23 -0.65
N LEU A 980 1.48 5.32 -1.98
CA LEU A 980 1.60 4.15 -2.86
C LEU A 980 3.03 3.99 -3.38
N GLY A 981 4.00 4.68 -2.77
CA GLY A 981 5.40 4.65 -3.17
C GLY A 981 5.66 5.36 -4.50
N ASN A 982 6.77 5.02 -5.15
CA ASN A 982 7.19 5.54 -6.46
C ASN A 982 6.80 4.56 -7.57
N PRO A 983 5.79 4.85 -8.40
CA PRO A 983 5.36 3.95 -9.47
C PRO A 983 6.45 3.72 -10.51
N SER A 984 6.64 2.46 -10.89
CA SER A 984 7.53 2.05 -11.98
C SER A 984 6.82 1.24 -13.08
N ARG A 985 5.51 1.03 -12.92
CA ARG A 985 4.60 0.29 -13.80
C ARG A 985 3.21 0.92 -13.75
N ALA A 986 2.45 0.78 -14.82
CA ALA A 986 1.12 1.35 -14.93
C ALA A 986 0.15 0.86 -13.83
N TRP A 987 0.24 -0.42 -13.44
CA TRP A 987 -0.62 -1.00 -12.39
C TRP A 987 -0.48 -0.33 -11.02
N MET A 988 0.68 0.31 -10.75
CA MET A 988 0.95 0.98 -9.48
C MET A 988 0.21 2.31 -9.34
N LEU A 989 -0.35 2.84 -10.43
CA LEU A 989 -1.15 4.06 -10.43
C LEU A 989 -2.51 3.84 -9.73
N ALA A 990 -3.16 4.95 -9.43
CA ALA A 990 -4.43 5.03 -8.73
C ALA A 990 -5.22 6.24 -9.26
N SER A 991 -6.50 6.32 -8.91
CA SER A 991 -7.33 7.47 -9.26
C SER A 991 -6.68 8.80 -8.84
N LEU A 992 -6.65 9.75 -9.77
CA LEU A 992 -6.15 11.11 -9.56
C LEU A 992 -7.28 12.11 -9.28
N ASN A 993 -8.49 11.66 -8.92
CA ASN A 993 -9.69 12.50 -8.70
C ASN A 993 -9.53 13.63 -7.64
N ASN A 994 -8.35 13.74 -7.06
CA ASN A 994 -7.84 14.80 -6.19
C ASN A 994 -7.82 16.19 -6.86
N GLU A 995 -7.68 16.25 -8.20
CA GLU A 995 -7.45 17.51 -8.92
C GLU A 995 -8.71 18.34 -9.15
N ARG A 996 -9.89 17.70 -9.18
CA ARG A 996 -11.16 18.35 -9.55
C ARG A 996 -11.53 19.46 -8.56
N ASP A 997 -11.25 19.24 -7.28
CA ASP A 997 -11.65 20.17 -6.21
C ASP A 997 -10.46 21.00 -5.67
N ARG A 998 -9.21 20.64 -6.02
CA ARG A 998 -7.97 21.26 -5.53
C ARG A 998 -6.83 21.23 -6.59
N PRO A 999 -6.76 22.19 -7.53
CA PRO A 999 -5.72 22.22 -8.57
C PRO A 999 -4.27 22.25 -8.05
N SER A 1000 -4.03 22.79 -6.84
CA SER A 1000 -2.72 22.75 -6.18
C SER A 1000 -2.25 21.34 -5.81
N LEU A 1001 -3.15 20.36 -5.75
CA LEU A 1001 -2.83 18.95 -5.50
C LEU A 1001 -2.79 18.11 -6.79
N ALA A 1002 -2.72 18.77 -7.96
CA ALA A 1002 -2.47 18.07 -9.21
C ALA A 1002 -1.16 17.29 -9.18
N LEU A 1003 -1.14 16.15 -9.90
CA LEU A 1003 0.03 15.32 -10.13
C LEU A 1003 0.30 15.26 -11.64
N PRO A 1004 0.83 16.33 -12.28
CA PRO A 1004 0.86 16.43 -13.74
C PRO A 1004 1.64 15.31 -14.44
N ARG A 1005 2.68 14.76 -13.80
CA ARG A 1005 3.46 13.62 -14.33
C ARG A 1005 2.63 12.34 -14.34
N ALA A 1006 1.94 12.03 -13.24
CA ALA A 1006 1.03 10.89 -13.17
C ALA A 1006 -0.13 11.06 -14.15
N ARG A 1007 -0.67 12.29 -14.26
CA ARG A 1007 -1.78 12.62 -15.16
C ARG A 1007 -1.47 12.34 -16.63
N ALA A 1008 -0.26 12.66 -17.09
CA ALA A 1008 0.16 12.35 -18.45
C ALA A 1008 0.03 10.85 -18.78
N ILE A 1009 0.18 9.98 -17.78
CA ILE A 1009 0.02 8.53 -17.93
C ILE A 1009 -1.44 8.12 -17.79
N THR A 1010 -2.15 8.59 -16.75
CA THR A 1010 -3.54 8.17 -16.50
C THR A 1010 -4.49 8.61 -17.62
N ASP A 1011 -4.22 9.74 -18.29
CA ASP A 1011 -5.00 10.17 -19.47
C ASP A 1011 -4.96 9.11 -20.59
N VAL A 1012 -3.81 8.44 -20.79
CA VAL A 1012 -3.70 7.31 -21.74
C VAL A 1012 -4.41 6.09 -21.19
N LEU A 1013 -4.24 5.77 -19.90
CA LEU A 1013 -4.90 4.62 -19.29
C LEU A 1013 -6.43 4.70 -19.43
N GLU A 1014 -7.02 5.84 -19.08
CA GLU A 1014 -8.47 6.07 -19.12
C GLU A 1014 -9.03 5.98 -20.54
N ALA A 1015 -8.32 6.51 -21.54
CA ALA A 1015 -8.71 6.39 -22.95
C ALA A 1015 -8.79 4.93 -23.44
N PHE A 1016 -8.00 4.04 -22.83
CA PHE A 1016 -7.98 2.60 -23.10
C PHE A 1016 -8.82 1.77 -22.11
N GLY A 1017 -9.75 2.41 -21.38
CA GLY A 1017 -10.75 1.73 -20.55
C GLY A 1017 -10.29 1.40 -19.13
N TRP A 1018 -9.16 1.94 -18.66
CA TRP A 1018 -8.73 1.80 -17.27
C TRP A 1018 -9.62 2.61 -16.32
N THR A 1019 -9.82 2.07 -15.13
CA THR A 1019 -10.48 2.76 -14.03
C THR A 1019 -9.54 2.85 -12.83
N GLY A 1020 -9.31 4.08 -12.34
CA GLY A 1020 -8.49 4.31 -11.15
C GLY A 1020 -9.22 4.02 -9.84
N SER A 1021 -10.56 3.91 -9.88
CA SER A 1021 -11.43 3.65 -8.74
C SER A 1021 -12.35 2.47 -9.05
N ARG A 1022 -12.25 1.39 -8.26
CA ARG A 1022 -12.96 0.13 -8.51
C ARG A 1022 -13.92 -0.17 -7.37
N GLN A 1023 -15.21 0.05 -7.57
CA GLN A 1023 -16.20 -0.20 -6.52
C GLN A 1023 -16.79 -1.62 -6.60
N MET A 1024 -16.56 -2.34 -7.71
CA MET A 1024 -17.17 -3.63 -8.00
C MET A 1024 -16.13 -4.62 -8.55
N PRO A 1025 -16.31 -5.94 -8.34
CA PRO A 1025 -15.40 -7.00 -8.81
C PRO A 1025 -15.56 -7.29 -10.31
N VAL A 1026 -15.56 -6.25 -11.15
CA VAL A 1026 -15.81 -6.36 -12.60
C VAL A 1026 -14.49 -6.25 -13.35
N VAL A 1027 -14.08 -7.36 -13.99
CA VAL A 1027 -12.86 -7.45 -14.81
C VAL A 1027 -13.11 -7.03 -16.27
N LYS A 1028 -14.38 -6.97 -16.70
CA LYS A 1028 -14.72 -6.52 -18.06
C LYS A 1028 -14.56 -5.00 -18.16
N ARG A 1029 -13.50 -4.57 -18.82
CA ARG A 1029 -13.25 -3.15 -19.16
C ARG A 1029 -13.81 -2.82 -20.54
N GLU A 1030 -13.99 -1.52 -20.80
CA GLU A 1030 -14.37 -1.01 -22.12
C GLU A 1030 -13.22 -1.21 -23.12
N THR A 1031 -13.42 -2.12 -24.06
CA THR A 1031 -12.44 -2.46 -25.09
C THR A 1031 -12.86 -2.04 -26.49
N ASP A 1032 -14.03 -1.41 -26.64
CA ASP A 1032 -14.52 -0.99 -27.93
C ASP A 1032 -13.61 0.12 -28.52
N PRO A 1033 -13.41 0.11 -29.84
CA PRO A 1033 -12.70 1.19 -30.52
C PRO A 1033 -13.43 2.52 -30.34
N ASN A 1034 -12.69 3.57 -29.97
CA ASN A 1034 -13.23 4.92 -29.91
C ASN A 1034 -12.24 5.95 -30.47
N VAL A 1035 -12.71 7.16 -30.73
CA VAL A 1035 -11.89 8.24 -31.32
C VAL A 1035 -10.83 8.81 -30.39
N LEU A 1036 -10.98 8.64 -29.06
CA LEU A 1036 -10.03 9.14 -28.07
C LEU A 1036 -8.74 8.33 -28.07
N GLN A 1037 -8.80 7.03 -28.33
CA GLN A 1037 -7.64 6.12 -28.33
C GLN A 1037 -6.54 6.53 -29.33
N PRO A 1038 -6.81 6.67 -30.64
CA PRO A 1038 -5.81 7.19 -31.57
C PRO A 1038 -5.48 8.65 -31.27
N GLY A 1039 -6.46 9.46 -30.84
CA GLY A 1039 -6.24 10.87 -30.50
C GLY A 1039 -5.20 11.08 -29.40
N ILE A 1040 -5.28 10.30 -28.31
CA ILE A 1040 -4.35 10.39 -27.18
C ILE A 1040 -2.99 9.77 -27.50
N LEU A 1041 -2.91 8.73 -28.33
CA LEU A 1041 -1.61 8.20 -28.77
C LEU A 1041 -0.88 9.17 -29.70
N SER A 1042 -1.62 9.86 -30.58
CA SER A 1042 -1.03 10.82 -31.51
C SER A 1042 -0.60 12.11 -30.82
N ASN A 1043 -1.40 12.64 -29.89
CA ASN A 1043 -1.23 14.00 -29.36
C ASN A 1043 -0.99 14.08 -27.84
N GLY A 1044 -1.08 12.96 -27.14
CA GLY A 1044 -0.95 12.92 -25.68
C GLY A 1044 0.48 13.23 -25.21
N VAL A 1045 0.57 13.86 -24.04
CA VAL A 1045 1.86 14.28 -23.46
C VAL A 1045 2.80 13.10 -23.26
N LEU A 1046 2.27 11.92 -22.87
CA LEU A 1046 3.08 10.72 -22.67
C LEU A 1046 3.79 10.30 -23.96
N VAL A 1047 3.06 10.08 -25.05
CA VAL A 1047 3.64 9.56 -26.30
C VAL A 1047 4.58 10.58 -26.93
N GLN A 1048 4.25 11.87 -26.87
CA GLN A 1048 5.12 12.96 -27.31
C GLN A 1048 6.44 13.00 -26.51
N SER A 1049 6.38 12.69 -25.21
CA SER A 1049 7.59 12.60 -24.38
C SER A 1049 8.40 11.35 -24.66
N LEU A 1050 7.75 10.20 -24.88
CA LEU A 1050 8.42 8.89 -25.03
C LEU A 1050 8.93 8.62 -26.44
N SER A 1051 8.42 9.32 -27.47
CA SER A 1051 8.95 9.26 -28.84
C SER A 1051 10.23 10.09 -29.03
N ARG A 1052 10.59 10.91 -28.04
CA ARG A 1052 11.74 11.81 -28.12
C ARG A 1052 13.06 11.08 -27.95
N ALA A 1053 14.04 11.40 -28.80
CA ALA A 1053 15.44 11.07 -28.59
C ALA A 1053 16.03 12.04 -27.56
N ALA A 1054 15.58 11.91 -26.31
CA ALA A 1054 15.97 12.76 -25.20
C ALA A 1054 17.41 12.49 -24.74
N ILE A 1055 18.01 13.48 -24.07
CA ILE A 1055 19.35 13.32 -23.48
C ILE A 1055 19.39 12.09 -22.56
N ASP A 1056 20.45 11.30 -22.72
CA ASP A 1056 20.70 10.07 -21.96
C ASP A 1056 19.60 8.99 -22.12
N SER A 1057 18.76 9.07 -23.18
CA SER A 1057 17.75 8.04 -23.48
C SER A 1057 18.29 6.93 -24.39
N GLU A 1058 17.70 5.74 -24.27
CA GLU A 1058 18.06 4.61 -25.15
C GLU A 1058 17.73 4.90 -26.62
N LEU A 1059 16.63 5.60 -26.91
CA LEU A 1059 16.31 6.01 -28.29
C LEU A 1059 17.38 6.92 -28.90
N ALA A 1060 17.94 7.84 -28.11
CA ALA A 1060 19.06 8.67 -28.56
C ALA A 1060 20.32 7.81 -28.78
N GLN A 1061 20.59 6.86 -27.88
CA GLN A 1061 21.73 5.96 -27.99
C GLN A 1061 21.65 5.06 -29.23
N LEU A 1062 20.47 4.50 -29.54
CA LEU A 1062 20.23 3.74 -30.78
C LEU A 1062 20.54 4.56 -32.03
N ALA A 1063 20.11 5.82 -32.05
CA ALA A 1063 20.40 6.72 -33.16
C ALA A 1063 21.88 7.06 -33.27
N VAL A 1064 22.58 7.25 -32.14
CA VAL A 1064 24.02 7.51 -32.12
C VAL A 1064 24.79 6.30 -32.65
N ASP A 1065 24.46 5.10 -32.18
CA ASP A 1065 25.21 3.86 -32.48
C ASP A 1065 24.86 3.24 -33.84
N ALA A 1066 23.78 3.67 -34.48
CA ALA A 1066 23.33 3.10 -35.75
C ALA A 1066 24.41 3.15 -36.86
N GLU A 1067 24.70 2.01 -37.46
CA GLU A 1067 25.62 1.90 -38.60
C GLU A 1067 25.00 2.38 -39.92
N SER A 1068 23.68 2.22 -40.07
CA SER A 1068 22.93 2.64 -41.26
C SER A 1068 21.48 3.00 -40.91
N ALA A 1069 20.85 3.79 -41.78
CA ALA A 1069 19.41 4.07 -41.67
C ALA A 1069 18.58 2.79 -41.72
N GLU A 1070 18.95 1.82 -42.57
CA GLU A 1070 18.22 0.56 -42.72
C GLU A 1070 18.31 -0.30 -41.45
N SER A 1071 19.52 -0.46 -40.88
CA SER A 1071 19.69 -1.23 -39.63
C SER A 1071 18.94 -0.58 -38.46
N LEU A 1072 18.87 0.76 -38.42
CA LEU A 1072 18.09 1.46 -37.40
C LEU A 1072 16.58 1.18 -37.55
N VAL A 1073 16.05 1.18 -38.77
CA VAL A 1073 14.65 0.80 -39.03
C VAL A 1073 14.38 -0.63 -38.58
N ASP A 1074 15.27 -1.57 -38.88
CA ASP A 1074 15.12 -2.97 -38.45
C ASP A 1074 15.05 -3.12 -36.92
N VAL A 1075 15.94 -2.42 -36.21
CA VAL A 1075 15.95 -2.41 -34.75
C VAL A 1075 14.65 -1.82 -34.20
N LEU A 1076 14.19 -0.68 -34.72
CA LEU A 1076 12.94 -0.05 -34.27
C LEU A 1076 11.72 -0.95 -34.48
N PHE A 1077 11.64 -1.62 -35.63
CA PHE A 1077 10.53 -2.53 -35.94
C PHE A 1077 10.52 -3.76 -35.04
N LEU A 1078 11.69 -4.38 -34.79
CA LEU A 1078 11.80 -5.49 -33.86
C LEU A 1078 11.45 -5.07 -32.43
N ARG A 1079 11.91 -3.89 -32.00
CA ARG A 1079 11.69 -3.38 -30.64
C ARG A 1079 10.24 -3.00 -30.37
N ILE A 1080 9.57 -2.33 -31.32
CA ILE A 1080 8.22 -1.78 -31.12
C ILE A 1080 7.12 -2.77 -31.56
N LEU A 1081 7.31 -3.42 -32.72
CA LEU A 1081 6.31 -4.29 -33.35
C LEU A 1081 6.69 -5.78 -33.31
N THR A 1082 7.88 -6.14 -32.82
CA THR A 1082 8.30 -7.55 -32.64
C THR A 1082 8.34 -8.34 -33.95
N ARG A 1083 8.57 -7.63 -35.07
CA ARG A 1083 8.72 -8.22 -36.40
C ARG A 1083 9.64 -7.36 -37.25
N PRO A 1084 10.26 -7.88 -38.32
CA PRO A 1084 10.94 -7.04 -39.30
C PRO A 1084 9.92 -6.18 -40.06
N PRO A 1085 10.36 -5.04 -40.64
CA PRO A 1085 9.54 -4.27 -41.58
C PRO A 1085 9.32 -5.08 -42.86
N ASN A 1086 8.14 -4.96 -43.44
CA ASN A 1086 7.90 -5.45 -44.80
C ASN A 1086 8.67 -4.60 -45.84
N PRO A 1087 8.79 -5.02 -47.11
CA PRO A 1087 9.59 -4.30 -48.10
C PRO A 1087 9.17 -2.83 -48.30
N ASP A 1088 7.88 -2.53 -48.27
CA ASP A 1088 7.36 -1.16 -48.46
C ASP A 1088 7.61 -0.28 -47.23
N GLU A 1089 7.38 -0.82 -46.04
CA GLU A 1089 7.71 -0.18 -44.77
C GLU A 1089 9.20 0.13 -44.70
N ARG A 1090 10.05 -0.87 -44.98
CA ARG A 1090 11.51 -0.75 -44.99
C ARG A 1090 11.94 0.36 -45.94
N ALA A 1091 11.47 0.33 -47.19
CA ALA A 1091 11.82 1.34 -48.18
C ALA A 1091 11.39 2.76 -47.74
N ARG A 1092 10.17 2.90 -47.20
CA ARG A 1092 9.63 4.20 -46.77
C ARG A 1092 10.41 4.79 -45.59
N PHE A 1093 10.58 4.02 -44.52
CA PHE A 1093 11.23 4.51 -43.30
C PHE A 1093 12.74 4.67 -43.48
N THR A 1094 13.39 3.78 -44.24
CA THR A 1094 14.83 3.93 -44.57
C THR A 1094 15.06 5.19 -45.39
N LYS A 1095 14.20 5.48 -46.38
CA LYS A 1095 14.30 6.72 -47.17
C LYS A 1095 14.16 7.96 -46.30
N ALA A 1096 13.25 7.95 -45.32
CA ALA A 1096 13.08 9.07 -44.39
C ALA A 1096 14.36 9.31 -43.56
N LEU A 1097 14.95 8.25 -43.01
CA LEU A 1097 16.13 8.36 -42.14
C LEU A 1097 17.46 8.50 -42.90
N ALA A 1098 17.54 8.11 -44.17
CA ALA A 1098 18.78 8.17 -44.96
C ALA A 1098 19.20 9.62 -45.28
N THR A 1099 18.24 10.54 -45.40
CA THR A 1099 18.54 11.95 -45.70
C THR A 1099 19.18 12.60 -44.48
N GLY A 1100 20.48 12.88 -44.55
CA GLY A 1100 21.24 13.49 -43.45
C GLY A 1100 21.79 12.51 -42.41
N PHE A 1101 21.69 11.19 -42.65
CA PHE A 1101 22.14 10.16 -41.70
C PHE A 1101 23.63 10.27 -41.33
N ASP A 1102 24.50 10.53 -42.32
CA ASP A 1102 25.94 10.65 -42.11
C ASP A 1102 26.33 11.96 -41.39
N GLN A 1103 25.43 12.96 -41.43
CA GLN A 1103 25.59 14.25 -40.73
C GLN A 1103 24.75 14.34 -39.45
N ARG A 1104 24.15 13.22 -39.00
CA ARG A 1104 23.26 13.22 -37.84
C ARG A 1104 23.98 13.53 -36.53
N LEU A 1105 25.28 13.28 -36.46
CA LEU A 1105 26.08 13.50 -35.25
C LEU A 1105 26.65 14.91 -35.26
N VAL A 1106 26.41 15.66 -34.18
CA VAL A 1106 27.00 16.97 -33.95
C VAL A 1106 28.47 16.79 -33.55
N PRO A 1107 29.42 17.58 -34.08
CA PRO A 1107 30.82 17.52 -33.68
C PRO A 1107 30.99 17.72 -32.17
N GLU A 1108 31.90 16.97 -31.54
CA GLU A 1108 32.06 16.98 -30.07
C GLU A 1108 32.28 18.39 -29.49
N SER A 1109 32.99 19.26 -30.22
CA SER A 1109 33.23 20.65 -29.84
C SER A 1109 31.99 21.56 -29.84
N GLU A 1110 30.91 21.14 -30.50
CA GLU A 1110 29.66 21.90 -30.64
C GLU A 1110 28.54 21.38 -29.74
N ILE A 1111 28.76 20.28 -29.02
CA ILE A 1111 27.77 19.68 -28.13
C ILE A 1111 27.61 20.56 -26.89
N VAL A 1112 26.47 21.26 -26.80
CA VAL A 1112 26.08 22.04 -25.61
C VAL A 1112 25.01 21.28 -24.85
N ARG A 1113 25.37 20.76 -23.66
CA ARG A 1113 24.38 20.13 -22.77
C ARG A 1113 23.40 21.20 -22.24
N PRO A 1114 22.09 20.90 -22.24
CA PRO A 1114 21.08 21.83 -21.71
C PRO A 1114 21.28 22.01 -20.20
N GLU A 1115 21.12 23.25 -19.72
CA GLU A 1115 21.17 23.53 -18.29
C GLU A 1115 20.00 22.83 -17.55
N PRO A 1116 20.27 22.17 -16.41
CA PRO A 1116 19.21 21.59 -15.59
C PRO A 1116 18.21 22.64 -15.12
N LEU A 1117 16.92 22.30 -15.15
CA LEU A 1117 15.88 23.18 -14.62
C LEU A 1117 16.01 23.31 -13.10
N SER A 1118 15.83 24.52 -12.58
CA SER A 1118 15.78 24.77 -11.13
C SER A 1118 14.68 23.94 -10.46
N LYS A 1119 14.97 23.35 -9.29
CA LYS A 1119 13.98 22.57 -8.52
C LYS A 1119 12.81 23.48 -8.10
N LEU A 1120 11.59 22.95 -8.11
CA LEU A 1120 10.40 23.66 -7.63
C LEU A 1120 10.16 23.35 -6.15
N PRO A 1121 9.60 24.28 -5.37
CA PRO A 1121 9.13 23.99 -4.02
C PRO A 1121 8.10 22.84 -4.01
N GLN A 1122 8.10 22.02 -2.96
CA GLN A 1122 7.18 20.89 -2.86
C GLN A 1122 5.79 21.37 -2.43
N VAL A 1123 4.77 21.02 -3.21
CA VAL A 1123 3.38 21.20 -2.81
C VAL A 1123 2.91 19.95 -2.05
N THR A 1124 2.27 20.17 -0.91
CA THR A 1124 1.83 19.13 0.03
C THR A 1124 0.43 19.41 0.54
N TRP A 1125 -0.14 18.43 1.26
CA TRP A 1125 -1.40 18.63 1.97
C TRP A 1125 -1.40 19.85 2.90
N PHE A 1126 -0.25 20.22 3.48
CA PHE A 1126 -0.19 21.32 4.45
C PHE A 1126 -0.10 22.71 3.81
N ASN A 1127 0.34 22.83 2.56
CA ASN A 1127 0.50 24.15 1.91
C ASN A 1127 -0.41 24.36 0.69
N HIS A 1128 -1.26 23.37 0.36
CA HIS A 1128 -2.11 23.40 -0.83
C HIS A 1128 -3.12 24.57 -0.87
N GLY A 1129 -3.51 25.13 0.29
CA GLY A 1129 -4.40 26.29 0.39
C GLY A 1129 -3.73 27.62 0.02
N ARG A 1130 -2.41 27.65 -0.18
CA ARG A 1130 -1.66 28.88 -0.49
C ARG A 1130 -1.73 29.19 -1.99
N HIS A 1131 -1.89 30.47 -2.36
CA HIS A 1131 -1.87 30.93 -3.76
C HIS A 1131 -0.64 30.41 -4.53
N LYS A 1132 0.53 30.47 -3.89
CA LYS A 1132 1.81 30.04 -4.49
C LYS A 1132 1.82 28.56 -4.89
N ALA A 1133 1.05 27.71 -4.21
CA ALA A 1133 0.96 26.29 -4.54
C ALA A 1133 0.35 26.07 -5.94
N ASN A 1134 -0.63 26.89 -6.34
CA ASN A 1134 -1.21 26.83 -7.69
C ASN A 1134 -0.19 27.24 -8.76
N GLU A 1135 0.57 28.32 -8.52
CA GLU A 1135 1.62 28.77 -9.46
C GLU A 1135 2.67 27.67 -9.69
N ILE A 1136 3.06 26.97 -8.62
CA ILE A 1136 4.02 25.87 -8.68
C ILE A 1136 3.47 24.72 -9.54
N GLN A 1137 2.22 24.31 -9.35
CA GLN A 1137 1.65 23.22 -10.14
C GLN A 1137 1.41 23.60 -11.60
N ILE A 1138 1.07 24.85 -11.89
CA ILE A 1138 0.99 25.35 -13.28
C ILE A 1138 2.35 25.26 -13.95
N GLU A 1139 3.42 25.68 -13.28
CA GLU A 1139 4.78 25.57 -13.79
C GLU A 1139 5.21 24.10 -13.94
N ASN A 1140 4.86 23.23 -12.99
CA ASN A 1140 5.11 21.79 -13.08
C ASN A 1140 4.41 21.18 -14.31
N ALA A 1141 3.12 21.48 -14.52
CA ALA A 1141 2.37 21.03 -15.70
C ALA A 1141 2.98 21.55 -17.01
N ARG A 1142 3.46 22.80 -17.04
CA ARG A 1142 4.18 23.35 -18.20
C ARG A 1142 5.47 22.57 -18.49
N ARG A 1143 6.25 22.23 -17.46
CA ARG A 1143 7.49 21.43 -17.60
C ARG A 1143 7.19 20.02 -18.12
N VAL A 1144 6.14 19.36 -17.60
CA VAL A 1144 5.71 18.04 -18.07
C VAL A 1144 5.30 18.07 -19.54
N ARG A 1145 4.52 19.07 -19.97
CA ARG A 1145 4.14 19.24 -21.39
C ARG A 1145 5.32 19.54 -22.31
N LYS A 1146 6.36 20.21 -21.82
CA LYS A 1146 7.58 20.47 -22.60
C LYS A 1146 8.39 19.19 -22.87
N GLY A 1147 8.29 18.22 -21.97
CA GLY A 1147 9.05 16.97 -22.02
C GLY A 1147 10.54 17.17 -21.72
N PRO A 1148 11.32 16.07 -21.70
CA PRO A 1148 12.76 16.13 -21.52
C PRO A 1148 13.43 16.86 -22.71
N PRO A 1149 14.61 17.47 -22.51
CA PRO A 1149 15.34 18.10 -23.59
C PRO A 1149 15.86 17.05 -24.59
N PRO A 1150 15.90 17.37 -25.89
CA PRO A 1150 16.47 16.48 -26.90
C PRO A 1150 17.97 16.26 -26.66
N ASP A 1151 18.50 15.13 -27.12
CA ASP A 1151 19.93 14.81 -27.02
C ASP A 1151 20.77 15.76 -27.90
N PRO A 1152 21.75 16.49 -27.34
CA PRO A 1152 22.54 17.47 -28.08
C PRO A 1152 23.56 16.84 -29.04
N ARG A 1153 23.79 15.51 -28.98
CA ARG A 1153 24.64 14.79 -29.93
C ARG A 1153 24.00 14.66 -31.30
N LEU A 1154 22.68 14.79 -31.39
CA LEU A 1154 21.92 14.58 -32.62
C LEU A 1154 21.54 15.92 -33.29
N ALA A 1155 21.86 16.06 -34.57
CA ALA A 1155 21.49 17.19 -35.41
C ALA A 1155 19.96 17.33 -35.44
N LYS A 1156 19.47 18.55 -35.22
CA LYS A 1156 18.07 18.83 -34.94
C LYS A 1156 17.13 18.30 -36.03
N GLU A 1157 17.39 18.62 -37.28
CA GLU A 1157 16.51 18.30 -38.41
C GLU A 1157 16.40 16.79 -38.63
N TRP A 1158 17.51 16.07 -38.50
CA TRP A 1158 17.53 14.61 -38.61
C TRP A 1158 16.85 13.96 -37.40
N ARG A 1159 17.12 14.45 -36.18
CA ARG A 1159 16.51 13.95 -34.94
C ARG A 1159 14.98 14.08 -35.00
N GLU A 1160 14.44 15.21 -35.44
CA GLU A 1160 12.98 15.40 -35.54
C GLU A 1160 12.35 14.39 -36.51
N THR A 1161 13.02 14.08 -37.63
CA THR A 1161 12.57 13.03 -38.56
C THR A 1161 12.63 11.63 -37.92
N TYR A 1162 13.67 11.35 -37.13
CA TYR A 1162 13.78 10.10 -36.38
C TYR A 1162 12.69 9.95 -35.32
N GLU A 1163 12.40 11.01 -34.58
CA GLU A 1163 11.31 11.08 -33.59
C GLU A 1163 9.95 10.85 -34.26
N ASP A 1164 9.72 11.40 -35.47
CA ASP A 1164 8.51 11.15 -36.26
C ASP A 1164 8.38 9.68 -36.69
N VAL A 1165 9.49 8.99 -37.00
CA VAL A 1165 9.47 7.54 -37.31
C VAL A 1165 9.09 6.73 -36.07
N VAL A 1166 9.68 7.02 -34.90
CA VAL A 1166 9.32 6.36 -33.63
C VAL A 1166 7.86 6.62 -33.28
N TRP A 1167 7.41 7.86 -33.39
CA TRP A 1167 6.01 8.25 -33.19
C TRP A 1167 5.06 7.50 -34.14
N GLY A 1168 5.45 7.35 -35.41
CA GLY A 1168 4.69 6.60 -36.41
C GLY A 1168 4.55 5.12 -36.07
N LEU A 1169 5.56 4.50 -35.46
CA LEU A 1169 5.51 3.11 -34.99
C LEU A 1169 4.65 2.94 -33.74
N PHE A 1170 4.68 3.89 -32.80
CA PHE A 1170 3.74 3.91 -31.66
C PHE A 1170 2.28 4.09 -32.07
N ASN A 1171 2.04 4.81 -33.18
CA ASN A 1171 0.71 4.99 -33.77
C ASN A 1171 0.38 3.94 -34.85
N HIS A 1172 1.25 2.95 -35.06
CA HIS A 1172 0.98 1.87 -35.99
C HIS A 1172 -0.18 1.02 -35.46
N HIS A 1173 -1.07 0.57 -36.35
CA HIS A 1173 -2.27 -0.16 -35.92
C HIS A 1173 -1.90 -1.41 -35.11
N GLU A 1174 -0.86 -2.16 -35.48
CA GLU A 1174 -0.39 -3.34 -34.74
C GLU A 1174 0.13 -3.05 -33.31
N PHE A 1175 0.44 -1.79 -32.97
CA PHE A 1175 0.99 -1.46 -31.64
C PHE A 1175 0.01 -1.83 -30.52
N VAL A 1176 -1.28 -1.59 -30.71
CA VAL A 1176 -2.33 -1.77 -29.69
C VAL A 1176 -3.11 -3.09 -29.81
N TRP A 1177 -2.78 -3.95 -30.77
CA TRP A 1177 -3.47 -5.24 -30.96
C TRP A 1177 -2.59 -6.42 -30.60
N MET A 1178 -3.22 -7.45 -30.04
CA MET A 1178 -2.65 -8.79 -29.99
C MET A 1178 -2.67 -9.38 -31.41
N PRO A 1179 -1.53 -9.90 -31.91
CA PRO A 1179 -1.47 -10.54 -33.23
C PRO A 1179 -2.15 -11.90 -33.23
#